data_AF-A0A7Z9BZJ5-F1
#
_entry.id   AF-A0A7Z9BZJ5-F1
#
_cell.length_a   1.000
_cell.length_b   1.000
_cell.length_c   1.000
_cell.angle_alpha   90.00
_cell.angle_beta   90.00
_cell.angle_gamma   90.00
#
_symmetry.space_group_name_H-M   'P 1'
#
loop_
_entity.id
_entity.type
_entity.pdbx_description
1 polymer ?
#
loop_
_entity_poly.entity_id
_entity_poly.type
_entity_poly.pdbx_seq_one_letter_code
_entity_poly.pdbx_strand_id
1 'polypeptide(L)'
;MKVRLKKQNRQKAGSVNPTGIQAESLTDIRPMDNHLTTPQKPQTEDINHQQIQKNQGFNFAEISIFAGGAQGLTPKIQPKFFDRPENITQQSSIPIIQRKLSPDQIKHANRIRKARGLDLLPIEAAKQLNNVEEATGPAPAANQPVANQQPTQTPHQSDAKRSESNFQVVHDYSGIKSTFKELKSWDKVKEQFSSDQKTMWQLFDFRQWYVDSLISVLRDTYPGLIAQSVGSADPTSDYDITISTPGSGKDVEAIKWFNAQVRKEFGVEPGTVFDTNLYAKNYLKVEENIDNQAAMGEQKPDQNLEQVEGEFGKIASLSHDMAALVKQRRYMKQVEWDNYVNQVVNNITDPEQQKFTRNQYEEADSIYQIAASELLGEVKQEINQDGMSDEKKQRIQEHTKLGKAEEEVLSQLPNNKYKDEIRKQLLGAEELQAITHEDSDLVLKKSNELYLDRMAKVRQLQQTIHKLGTGEPTKVEALKAQVQQMLGEAYFYAAEAYHSEGAVKHIVAGVQGAKNPNQKAAVMNSLKPEHFLQSFNEQLGDFLKDLSHYANAHDGKIFYRSSKYLYRLFLAVAELRQYKFKDFPSLQIESKTAHEIAKDIDSQLVAIRKGNKKFDSEDEKNQAAVDTMKEILGVQTASDLKVKILTMAQEFNVKVRSQITELSTPGENTSKDYFTNIQ
;
A
#
# COMPACT_ATOMS: atom_id res chain seq x y z
N MET A 1 -4.50 -51.80 -53.45
CA MET A 1 -4.15 -51.57 -54.87
C MET A 1 -4.95 -50.36 -55.36
N LYS A 2 -4.34 -49.51 -56.19
CA LYS A 2 -4.76 -48.18 -56.68
C LYS A 2 -6.17 -48.12 -57.30
N VAL A 3 -6.71 -46.89 -57.37
CA VAL A 3 -7.38 -46.18 -58.53
C VAL A 3 -8.44 -45.21 -57.95
N ARG A 4 -8.23 -43.88 -57.87
CA ARG A 4 -8.22 -42.80 -58.89
C ARG A 4 -9.59 -42.53 -59.53
N LEU A 5 -10.16 -41.33 -59.30
CA LEU A 5 -11.07 -40.53 -60.17
C LEU A 5 -11.34 -39.18 -59.46
N LYS A 6 -10.73 -38.05 -59.86
CA LYS A 6 -11.04 -37.07 -60.93
C LYS A 6 -12.33 -36.22 -60.74
N LYS A 7 -12.07 -34.95 -60.41
CA LYS A 7 -12.72 -33.66 -60.76
C LYS A 7 -13.97 -33.65 -61.66
N GLN A 8 -14.93 -32.79 -61.30
CA GLN A 8 -15.65 -31.91 -62.23
C GLN A 8 -16.06 -30.56 -61.57
N ASN A 9 -16.13 -29.52 -62.40
CA ASN A 9 -16.29 -28.09 -62.13
C ASN A 9 -17.75 -27.61 -62.03
N ARG A 10 -17.98 -26.48 -61.32
CA ARG A 10 -18.86 -25.30 -61.61
C ARG A 10 -19.10 -24.57 -60.26
N GLN A 11 -19.17 -23.25 -60.09
CA GLN A 11 -19.60 -22.13 -60.93
C GLN A 11 -19.06 -20.79 -60.35
N LYS A 12 -18.91 -19.77 -61.20
CA LYS A 12 -18.58 -18.36 -60.87
C LYS A 12 -19.85 -17.54 -60.63
N ALA A 13 -19.82 -16.63 -59.66
CA ALA A 13 -20.51 -15.33 -59.54
C ALA A 13 -20.03 -14.71 -58.21
N GLY A 14 -19.77 -13.44 -57.96
CA GLY A 14 -19.88 -12.17 -58.66
C GLY A 14 -19.73 -11.12 -57.53
N SER A 15 -18.67 -10.31 -57.54
CA SER A 15 -18.40 -9.31 -56.48
C SER A 15 -19.22 -8.04 -56.72
N VAL A 16 -19.90 -7.54 -55.69
CA VAL A 16 -20.61 -6.26 -55.72
C VAL A 16 -20.21 -5.42 -54.50
N ASN A 17 -19.61 -4.25 -54.78
CA ASN A 17 -19.50 -3.09 -53.90
C ASN A 17 -20.86 -2.41 -53.75
N PRO A 18 -21.11 -1.70 -52.64
CA PRO A 18 -21.59 -0.32 -52.77
C PRO A 18 -20.99 0.62 -51.69
N THR A 19 -20.30 1.69 -52.11
CA THR A 19 -20.75 3.10 -52.24
C THR A 19 -20.39 3.98 -51.04
N GLY A 20 -19.55 4.98 -51.31
CA GLY A 20 -19.31 6.11 -50.43
C GLY A 20 -20.36 7.21 -50.58
N ILE A 21 -20.38 8.10 -49.59
CA ILE A 21 -21.04 9.40 -49.63
C ILE A 21 -20.01 10.45 -49.23
N GLN A 22 -19.90 11.47 -50.09
CA GLN A 22 -19.12 12.69 -49.93
C GLN A 22 -19.80 13.62 -48.89
N ALA A 23 -19.01 14.40 -48.18
CA ALA A 23 -19.46 15.68 -47.62
C ALA A 23 -18.41 16.74 -47.94
N GLU A 24 -18.85 17.74 -48.71
CA GLU A 24 -18.10 18.93 -49.11
C GLU A 24 -17.96 19.94 -47.98
N SER A 25 -17.01 20.85 -48.21
CA SER A 25 -16.58 22.00 -47.45
C SER A 25 -17.68 22.95 -46.95
N LEU A 26 -17.42 23.56 -45.78
CA LEU A 26 -17.69 24.99 -45.57
C LEU A 26 -16.54 25.62 -44.77
N THR A 27 -16.06 26.73 -45.32
CA THR A 27 -14.94 27.57 -44.91
C THR A 27 -15.32 28.64 -43.89
N ASP A 28 -14.27 29.19 -43.26
CA ASP A 28 -14.15 30.49 -42.60
C ASP A 28 -14.69 30.69 -41.16
N ILE A 29 -13.76 30.94 -40.21
CA ILE A 29 -13.40 32.29 -39.73
C ILE A 29 -12.17 32.23 -38.78
N ARG A 30 -11.09 32.87 -39.24
CA ARG A 30 -9.96 33.59 -38.57
C ARG A 30 -8.99 32.91 -37.58
N PRO A 31 -7.67 33.17 -37.74
CA PRO A 31 -6.65 32.91 -36.72
C PRO A 31 -6.54 34.11 -35.75
N MET A 32 -6.33 33.82 -34.46
CA MET A 32 -5.82 34.78 -33.49
C MET A 32 -4.38 34.39 -33.15
N ASP A 33 -3.45 35.25 -33.55
CA ASP A 33 -2.10 35.29 -33.02
C ASP A 33 -2.13 35.51 -31.51
N ASN A 34 -1.25 34.81 -30.79
CA ASN A 34 -0.67 35.34 -29.56
C ASN A 34 0.75 34.79 -29.39
N HIS A 35 1.70 35.65 -29.74
CA HIS A 35 3.06 35.65 -29.25
C HIS A 35 3.11 35.97 -27.74
N LEU A 36 4.28 35.71 -27.15
CA LEU A 36 4.79 36.06 -25.79
C LEU A 36 4.85 34.83 -24.86
N THR A 37 5.95 34.47 -24.19
CA THR A 37 7.37 34.90 -24.21
C THR A 37 8.10 33.87 -23.33
N THR A 38 9.27 33.42 -23.74
CA THR A 38 10.22 32.68 -22.92
C THR A 38 10.80 33.58 -21.82
N PRO A 39 11.03 33.11 -20.57
CA PRO A 39 11.78 33.88 -19.59
C PRO A 39 13.28 33.77 -19.88
N GLN A 40 13.91 34.92 -20.12
CA GLN A 40 15.36 35.09 -20.12
C GLN A 40 15.95 34.92 -18.71
N LYS A 41 17.16 34.36 -18.65
CA LYS A 41 18.06 34.38 -17.48
C LYS A 41 18.30 35.82 -17.00
N PRO A 42 18.36 36.11 -15.70
CA PRO A 42 19.00 37.32 -15.22
C PRO A 42 20.52 37.14 -15.24
N GLN A 43 21.19 38.06 -15.95
CA GLN A 43 22.62 38.34 -15.80
C GLN A 43 22.87 39.02 -14.46
N THR A 44 24.02 38.67 -13.90
CA THR A 44 24.73 39.32 -12.80
C THR A 44 25.09 40.77 -13.14
N GLU A 45 24.76 41.71 -12.25
CA GLU A 45 25.54 42.93 -12.06
C GLU A 45 25.72 43.19 -10.56
N ASP A 46 26.99 43.38 -10.21
CA ASP A 46 27.48 44.01 -9.00
C ASP A 46 26.84 45.39 -8.80
N ILE A 47 26.71 45.84 -7.53
CA ILE A 47 27.14 47.16 -7.07
C ILE A 47 26.98 47.29 -5.54
N ASN A 48 28.12 47.66 -4.93
CA ASN A 48 28.39 48.44 -3.72
C ASN A 48 27.61 48.27 -2.41
N HIS A 49 28.41 47.92 -1.40
CA HIS A 49 28.42 48.47 -0.06
C HIS A 49 27.87 49.90 0.08
N GLN A 50 26.95 50.10 1.02
CA GLN A 50 27.01 51.23 1.94
C GLN A 50 26.22 50.99 3.25
N GLN A 51 26.97 51.09 4.34
CA GLN A 51 26.64 51.73 5.63
C GLN A 51 25.52 51.20 6.53
N ILE A 52 26.03 50.54 7.57
CA ILE A 52 25.54 50.42 8.95
C ILE A 52 24.97 51.76 9.47
N GLN A 53 23.73 51.72 9.98
CA GLN A 53 23.33 52.52 11.15
C GLN A 53 22.47 51.70 12.11
N LYS A 54 22.92 51.71 13.36
CA LYS A 54 22.27 51.21 14.57
C LYS A 54 21.02 52.04 14.88
N ASN A 55 20.01 51.41 15.47
CA ASN A 55 19.20 51.89 16.59
C ASN A 55 18.43 50.68 17.16
N GLN A 56 18.71 50.25 18.41
CA GLN A 56 17.93 50.62 19.61
C GLN A 56 16.43 50.46 19.37
N GLY A 57 15.67 49.55 19.96
CA GLY A 57 15.80 48.74 21.17
C GLY A 57 14.42 48.75 21.82
N PHE A 58 13.81 47.62 22.18
CA PHE A 58 12.63 47.63 23.06
C PHE A 58 12.53 46.35 23.89
N ASN A 59 12.01 46.57 25.10
CA ASN A 59 12.20 45.80 26.32
C ASN A 59 11.36 44.52 26.40
N PHE A 60 11.94 43.55 27.10
CA PHE A 60 11.23 42.50 27.83
C PHE A 60 10.38 43.10 28.96
N ALA A 61 9.14 42.63 29.09
CA ALA A 61 8.41 42.66 30.34
C ALA A 61 7.51 41.41 30.44
N GLU A 62 7.89 40.53 31.35
CA GLU A 62 7.05 39.51 31.98
C GLU A 62 5.93 40.21 32.78
N ILE A 63 4.68 39.69 32.77
CA ILE A 63 3.81 39.65 33.97
C ILE A 63 2.85 38.44 33.88
N SER A 64 2.75 37.75 35.02
CA SER A 64 1.91 36.59 35.36
C SER A 64 0.44 36.93 35.70
N ILE A 65 -0.44 35.96 35.40
CA ILE A 65 -1.56 35.38 36.19
C ILE A 65 -2.19 36.22 37.34
N PHE A 66 -3.50 36.52 37.30
CA PHE A 66 -4.54 36.06 38.26
C PHE A 66 -5.98 36.59 37.97
N ALA A 67 -6.93 35.86 38.56
CA ALA A 67 -8.40 35.77 38.50
C ALA A 67 -9.33 37.01 38.67
N GLY A 68 -10.60 36.79 38.25
CA GLY A 68 -11.86 37.37 38.79
C GLY A 68 -12.36 38.64 38.07
N GLY A 69 -13.64 38.89 37.79
CA GLY A 69 -14.92 38.24 38.04
C GLY A 69 -16.07 39.26 37.77
N ALA A 70 -17.19 38.76 37.23
CA ALA A 70 -18.58 39.24 37.39
C ALA A 70 -19.14 40.53 36.69
N GLN A 71 -20.34 40.33 36.10
CA GLN A 71 -21.46 41.26 35.78
C GLN A 71 -21.24 42.27 34.63
N GLY A 72 -22.16 42.53 33.69
CA GLY A 72 -23.55 42.13 33.44
C GLY A 72 -24.14 43.07 32.35
N LEU A 73 -25.31 42.68 31.80
CA LEU A 73 -26.25 43.44 30.94
C LEU A 73 -26.15 43.29 29.41
N THR A 74 -27.16 42.57 28.91
CA THR A 74 -27.69 42.45 27.54
C THR A 74 -28.34 43.75 27.02
N PRO A 75 -28.62 43.87 25.70
CA PRO A 75 -29.96 43.47 25.23
C PRO A 75 -30.03 42.70 23.89
N LYS A 76 -30.94 41.72 23.91
CA LYS A 76 -31.80 41.13 22.86
C LYS A 76 -31.64 41.59 21.41
N ILE A 77 -31.41 40.62 20.52
CA ILE A 77 -32.13 40.44 19.24
C ILE A 77 -32.31 38.92 18.99
N GLN A 78 -33.55 38.45 18.82
CA GLN A 78 -33.89 37.14 18.25
C GLN A 78 -33.99 37.26 16.71
N PRO A 79 -33.73 36.18 15.92
CA PRO A 79 -34.84 35.33 15.51
C PRO A 79 -34.54 33.81 15.33
N LYS A 80 -35.57 33.03 15.69
CA LYS A 80 -36.17 31.86 15.00
C LYS A 80 -35.34 30.60 14.65
N PHE A 81 -35.63 29.56 15.44
CA PHE A 81 -36.01 28.18 15.05
C PHE A 81 -35.24 27.45 13.94
N PHE A 82 -34.44 26.47 14.35
CA PHE A 82 -34.44 25.13 13.79
C PHE A 82 -34.31 24.13 14.95
N ASP A 83 -35.15 23.11 14.94
CA ASP A 83 -35.22 22.05 15.94
C ASP A 83 -33.89 21.28 16.03
N ARG A 84 -33.33 21.21 17.25
CA ARG A 84 -32.26 20.27 17.59
C ARG A 84 -32.88 18.87 17.69
N PRO A 85 -32.32 17.83 17.04
CA PRO A 85 -32.65 16.48 17.44
C PRO A 85 -32.10 16.24 18.85
N GLU A 86 -32.99 15.76 19.71
CA GLU A 86 -32.74 15.42 21.10
C GLU A 86 -31.64 14.37 21.24
N ASN A 87 -30.96 14.46 22.38
CA ASN A 87 -29.95 13.54 22.89
C ASN A 87 -30.29 12.07 22.64
N ILE A 88 -29.64 11.46 21.64
CA ILE A 88 -29.30 10.04 21.72
C ILE A 88 -28.21 9.93 22.77
N THR A 89 -28.61 9.61 24.00
CA THR A 89 -27.67 9.12 25.01
C THR A 89 -27.18 7.78 24.49
N GLN A 90 -26.08 7.78 23.73
CA GLN A 90 -25.32 6.57 23.49
C GLN A 90 -24.90 6.06 24.87
N GLN A 91 -25.61 5.05 25.39
CA GLN A 91 -25.04 4.19 26.41
C GLN A 91 -23.71 3.72 25.82
N SER A 92 -22.60 4.23 26.36
CA SER A 92 -21.27 3.78 26.00
C SER A 92 -21.18 2.33 26.44
N SER A 93 -21.62 1.40 25.60
CA SER A 93 -21.20 0.02 25.71
C SER A 93 -19.68 0.07 25.68
N ILE A 94 -19.07 -0.33 26.79
CA ILE A 94 -17.62 -0.52 26.86
C ILE A 94 -17.25 -1.38 25.65
N PRO A 95 -16.24 -1.00 24.84
CA PRO A 95 -15.80 -1.83 23.75
C PRO A 95 -15.45 -3.21 24.30
N ILE A 96 -16.32 -4.18 24.03
CA ILE A 96 -16.01 -5.57 24.24
C ILE A 96 -14.97 -5.86 23.15
N ILE A 97 -13.72 -6.16 23.52
CA ILE A 97 -12.81 -6.87 22.61
C ILE A 97 -13.57 -8.14 22.25
N GLN A 98 -14.27 -8.12 21.12
CA GLN A 98 -15.15 -9.20 20.68
C GLN A 98 -14.28 -10.33 20.18
N ARG A 99 -13.74 -11.11 21.13
CA ARG A 99 -12.87 -12.26 20.83
C ARG A 99 -13.51 -13.59 21.12
N LYS A 100 -14.82 -13.67 21.36
CA LYS A 100 -15.48 -14.93 21.04
C LYS A 100 -15.49 -15.00 19.51
N LEU A 101 -14.36 -15.45 18.93
CA LEU A 101 -14.38 -16.07 17.63
C LEU A 101 -15.52 -17.08 17.75
N SER A 102 -16.60 -16.83 17.05
CA SER A 102 -17.69 -17.76 16.92
C SER A 102 -17.09 -19.12 16.53
N PRO A 103 -17.74 -20.24 16.88
CA PRO A 103 -17.33 -21.55 16.42
C PRO A 103 -16.97 -21.58 14.92
N ASP A 104 -17.70 -20.83 14.10
CA ASP A 104 -17.46 -20.69 12.66
C ASP A 104 -16.20 -19.88 12.33
N GLN A 105 -15.89 -18.81 13.07
CA GLN A 105 -14.65 -18.06 12.92
C GLN A 105 -13.43 -18.86 13.38
N ILE A 106 -13.54 -19.61 14.49
CA ILE A 106 -12.48 -20.54 14.91
C ILE A 106 -12.28 -21.60 13.84
N LYS A 107 -13.36 -22.16 13.29
CA LYS A 107 -13.31 -23.15 12.21
C LYS A 107 -12.70 -22.55 10.94
N HIS A 108 -13.05 -21.32 10.57
CA HIS A 108 -12.52 -20.61 9.42
C HIS A 108 -11.04 -20.26 9.56
N ALA A 109 -10.65 -19.64 10.68
CA ALA A 109 -9.27 -19.40 11.04
C ALA A 109 -8.46 -20.70 11.07
N ASN A 110 -9.02 -21.80 11.61
CA ASN A 110 -8.39 -23.10 11.60
C ASN A 110 -8.31 -23.73 10.21
N ARG A 111 -9.27 -23.50 9.30
CA ARG A 111 -9.14 -23.90 7.89
C ARG A 111 -7.96 -23.19 7.23
N ILE A 112 -7.83 -21.89 7.45
CA ILE A 112 -6.71 -21.09 6.94
C ILE A 112 -5.38 -21.56 7.54
N ARG A 113 -5.32 -21.71 8.87
CA ARG A 113 -4.12 -22.19 9.58
C ARG A 113 -3.73 -23.60 9.13
N LYS A 114 -4.69 -24.51 8.97
CA LYS A 114 -4.46 -25.87 8.43
C LYS A 114 -3.91 -25.83 7.00
N ALA A 115 -4.51 -25.03 6.12
CA ALA A 115 -4.01 -24.85 4.75
C ALA A 115 -2.59 -24.25 4.71
N ARG A 116 -2.19 -23.53 5.76
CA ARG A 116 -0.86 -22.92 5.93
C ARG A 116 0.13 -23.77 6.74
N GLY A 117 -0.27 -24.93 7.25
CA GLY A 117 0.59 -25.78 8.10
C GLY A 117 0.88 -25.20 9.50
N LEU A 118 0.01 -24.32 10.01
CA LEU A 118 0.13 -23.71 11.34
C LEU A 118 -0.69 -24.47 12.39
N ASP A 119 -0.26 -24.42 13.66
CA ASP A 119 -0.99 -25.01 14.79
C ASP A 119 -2.45 -24.51 14.86
N LEU A 120 -3.42 -25.36 15.17
CA LEU A 120 -4.82 -24.94 15.23
C LEU A 120 -5.14 -24.18 16.53
N LEU A 121 -6.01 -23.18 16.43
CA LEU A 121 -6.62 -22.52 17.58
C LEU A 121 -7.49 -23.52 18.38
N PRO A 122 -7.49 -23.47 19.72
CA PRO A 122 -8.23 -24.42 20.56
C PRO A 122 -9.74 -24.33 20.33
N ILE A 123 -10.38 -25.48 20.07
CA ILE A 123 -11.79 -25.65 19.66
C ILE A 123 -12.74 -25.73 20.87
N GLU A 124 -12.26 -25.53 22.10
CA GLU A 124 -13.00 -25.91 23.32
C GLU A 124 -14.36 -25.21 23.49
N ALA A 125 -14.62 -24.10 22.80
CA ALA A 125 -15.92 -23.43 22.74
C ALA A 125 -16.88 -23.89 21.61
N ALA A 126 -16.46 -24.81 20.72
CA ALA A 126 -17.18 -25.20 19.49
C ALA A 126 -17.70 -26.66 19.48
N LYS A 127 -17.57 -27.41 20.59
CA LYS A 127 -18.00 -28.82 20.70
C LYS A 127 -19.51 -29.09 20.55
N GLN A 128 -20.35 -28.10 20.21
CA GLN A 128 -21.80 -28.27 20.07
C GLN A 128 -22.35 -28.17 18.64
N LEU A 129 -21.51 -28.08 17.60
CA LEU A 129 -21.98 -28.04 16.20
C LEU A 129 -21.42 -29.21 15.38
N ASN A 130 -22.13 -30.33 15.48
CA ASN A 130 -22.29 -31.48 14.58
C ASN A 130 -21.08 -32.10 13.84
N ASN A 131 -20.86 -33.37 14.21
CA ASN A 131 -20.56 -34.55 13.39
C ASN A 131 -20.61 -34.35 11.87
N VAL A 132 -19.44 -34.42 11.23
CA VAL A 132 -19.28 -34.91 9.86
C VAL A 132 -18.16 -35.94 9.93
N GLU A 133 -18.45 -37.15 9.42
CA GLU A 133 -17.54 -38.30 9.40
C GLU A 133 -16.18 -37.93 8.79
N GLU A 134 -15.12 -38.16 9.56
CA GLU A 134 -13.74 -38.12 9.08
C GLU A 134 -13.46 -39.35 8.22
N ALA A 135 -13.19 -39.15 6.94
CA ALA A 135 -12.60 -40.18 6.09
C ALA A 135 -11.12 -40.35 6.46
N THR A 136 -10.82 -41.37 7.25
CA THR A 136 -9.45 -41.80 7.57
C THR A 136 -8.85 -42.59 6.40
N GLY A 137 -8.02 -41.94 5.60
CA GLY A 137 -7.09 -42.59 4.67
C GLY A 137 -5.66 -42.59 5.22
N PRO A 138 -4.88 -43.69 5.08
CA PRO A 138 -3.55 -43.78 5.67
C PRO A 138 -2.54 -42.90 4.93
N ALA A 139 -1.72 -42.17 5.70
CA ALA A 139 -0.57 -41.43 5.20
C ALA A 139 0.50 -42.38 4.62
N PRO A 140 1.11 -42.08 3.46
CA PRO A 140 2.28 -42.81 3.00
C PRO A 140 3.50 -42.47 3.87
N ALA A 141 4.30 -43.50 4.12
CA ALA A 141 5.50 -43.45 4.95
C ALA A 141 6.53 -42.41 4.48
N ALA A 142 7.08 -41.69 5.45
CA ALA A 142 8.22 -40.80 5.29
C ALA A 142 9.47 -41.61 4.87
N ASN A 143 10.00 -41.32 3.68
CA ASN A 143 11.35 -41.74 3.31
C ASN A 143 12.37 -40.68 3.73
N GLN A 144 13.39 -41.14 4.44
CA GLN A 144 14.55 -40.41 4.94
C GLN A 144 15.50 -39.94 3.81
N PRO A 145 16.42 -38.99 4.11
CA PRO A 145 17.05 -38.16 3.10
C PRO A 145 18.24 -38.85 2.42
N VAL A 146 18.37 -38.66 1.11
CA VAL A 146 19.58 -38.98 0.36
C VAL A 146 20.49 -37.76 0.36
N ALA A 147 21.71 -37.99 0.84
CA ALA A 147 22.79 -37.02 0.95
C ALA A 147 23.35 -36.57 -0.41
N ASN A 148 23.91 -35.35 -0.39
CA ASN A 148 25.02 -34.85 -1.21
C ASN A 148 24.94 -34.99 -2.73
N GLN A 149 24.50 -33.92 -3.39
CA GLN A 149 25.20 -33.41 -4.59
C GLN A 149 25.26 -31.88 -4.52
N GLN A 150 26.47 -31.35 -4.28
CA GLN A 150 26.80 -29.94 -4.51
C GLN A 150 26.73 -29.66 -6.01
N PRO A 151 26.03 -28.61 -6.47
CA PRO A 151 26.26 -28.09 -7.81
C PRO A 151 27.47 -27.15 -7.76
N THR A 152 28.66 -27.69 -8.05
CA THR A 152 29.78 -26.89 -8.56
C THR A 152 29.43 -26.43 -9.98
N GLN A 153 28.78 -25.28 -10.09
CA GLN A 153 28.82 -24.47 -11.30
C GLN A 153 29.39 -23.10 -10.93
N THR A 154 30.68 -22.95 -11.23
CA THR A 154 31.37 -21.68 -11.27
C THR A 154 30.65 -20.77 -12.26
N PRO A 155 30.35 -19.50 -11.94
CA PRO A 155 29.77 -18.59 -12.93
C PRO A 155 30.77 -18.41 -14.07
N HIS A 156 30.30 -18.62 -15.30
CA HIS A 156 31.03 -18.21 -16.50
C HIS A 156 31.33 -16.70 -16.39
N GLN A 157 32.62 -16.35 -16.26
CA GLN A 157 33.10 -15.02 -16.60
C GLN A 157 32.93 -14.84 -18.10
N SER A 158 31.79 -14.33 -18.53
CA SER A 158 31.66 -13.76 -19.87
C SER A 158 32.17 -12.33 -19.82
N ASP A 159 33.27 -12.09 -20.52
CA ASP A 159 33.79 -10.76 -20.84
C ASP A 159 32.71 -9.96 -21.60
N ALA A 160 31.89 -9.22 -20.86
CA ALA A 160 30.94 -8.26 -21.40
C ALA A 160 31.67 -6.99 -21.87
N LYS A 161 32.34 -7.08 -23.02
CA LYS A 161 32.67 -5.88 -23.82
C LYS A 161 31.38 -5.35 -24.46
N ARG A 162 30.57 -4.63 -23.68
CA ARG A 162 29.52 -3.74 -24.21
C ARG A 162 30.11 -2.34 -24.37
N SER A 163 29.87 -1.73 -25.52
CA SER A 163 30.55 -0.53 -26.02
C SER A 163 30.39 0.68 -25.07
N GLU A 164 31.54 1.16 -24.60
CA GLU A 164 31.75 2.31 -23.69
C GLU A 164 31.31 3.68 -24.23
N SER A 165 30.68 3.78 -25.41
CA SER A 165 30.60 5.07 -26.13
C SER A 165 29.52 6.05 -25.66
N ASN A 166 28.65 5.69 -24.71
CA ASN A 166 27.62 6.61 -24.16
C ASN A 166 27.69 6.81 -22.62
N PHE A 167 28.71 6.28 -21.93
CA PHE A 167 28.89 6.41 -20.48
C PHE A 167 30.29 6.97 -20.09
N GLN A 168 30.89 7.82 -20.94
CA GLN A 168 32.22 8.41 -20.68
C GLN A 168 32.22 9.65 -19.78
N VAL A 169 31.52 9.59 -18.65
CA VAL A 169 31.98 10.30 -17.47
C VAL A 169 32.25 9.22 -16.43
N VAL A 170 33.53 8.89 -16.23
CA VAL A 170 33.94 8.08 -15.09
C VAL A 170 33.67 8.94 -13.86
N HIS A 171 32.46 8.83 -13.32
CA HIS A 171 32.12 9.43 -12.05
C HIS A 171 32.86 8.66 -10.97
N ASP A 172 33.85 9.29 -10.34
CA ASP A 172 34.47 8.75 -9.13
C ASP A 172 33.49 8.85 -7.96
N TYR A 173 32.71 7.79 -7.76
CA TYR A 173 31.78 7.67 -6.65
C TYR A 173 32.41 7.06 -5.38
N SER A 174 33.74 6.93 -5.30
CA SER A 174 34.39 6.30 -4.13
C SER A 174 34.03 6.99 -2.81
N GLY A 175 34.02 8.33 -2.79
CA GLY A 175 33.57 9.13 -1.65
C GLY A 175 32.09 8.89 -1.32
N ILE A 176 31.20 8.99 -2.31
CA ILE A 176 29.76 8.79 -2.14
C ILE A 176 29.43 7.38 -1.62
N LYS A 177 30.09 6.35 -2.17
CA LYS A 177 29.95 4.97 -1.71
C LYS A 177 30.39 4.80 -0.27
N SER A 178 31.46 5.47 0.14
CA SER A 178 31.95 5.47 1.53
C SER A 178 30.91 6.09 2.48
N THR A 179 30.28 7.20 2.07
CA THR A 179 29.16 7.81 2.81
C THR A 179 28.02 6.83 3.06
N PHE A 180 27.59 6.07 2.04
CA PHE A 180 26.55 5.05 2.21
C PHE A 180 26.97 3.91 3.13
N LYS A 181 28.24 3.48 3.10
CA LYS A 181 28.76 2.45 4.00
C LYS A 181 28.85 2.90 5.45
N GLU A 182 29.10 4.19 5.67
CA GLU A 182 29.14 4.80 6.99
C GLU A 182 27.74 5.00 7.56
N LEU A 183 26.85 5.65 6.81
CA LEU A 183 25.53 6.03 7.30
C LEU A 183 24.54 4.85 7.32
N LYS A 184 24.62 3.96 6.34
CA LYS A 184 23.76 2.77 6.15
C LYS A 184 22.25 3.05 6.21
N SER A 185 21.83 4.29 5.98
CA SER A 185 20.45 4.71 6.07
C SER A 185 20.20 5.92 5.17
N TRP A 186 19.23 5.81 4.27
CA TRP A 186 18.84 6.92 3.42
C TRP A 186 18.21 8.07 4.20
N ASP A 187 17.52 7.79 5.31
CA ASP A 187 17.00 8.84 6.18
C ASP A 187 18.11 9.67 6.81
N LYS A 188 19.20 9.03 7.27
CA LYS A 188 20.40 9.74 7.75
C LYS A 188 21.08 10.54 6.64
N VAL A 189 21.13 10.00 5.43
CA VAL A 189 21.63 10.72 4.25
C VAL A 189 20.79 11.98 4.01
N LYS A 190 19.45 11.86 4.00
CA LYS A 190 18.53 13.00 3.84
C LYS A 190 18.69 14.02 4.98
N GLU A 191 18.80 13.57 6.23
CA GLU A 191 19.02 14.44 7.37
C GLU A 191 20.32 15.25 7.24
N GLN A 192 21.42 14.59 6.87
CA GLN A 192 22.74 15.22 6.79
C GLN A 192 22.90 16.13 5.57
N PHE A 193 22.33 15.77 4.42
CA PHE A 193 22.66 16.42 3.14
C PHE A 193 21.48 17.15 2.48
N SER A 194 20.25 17.10 3.01
CA SER A 194 19.07 17.73 2.36
C SER A 194 19.22 19.22 2.03
N SER A 195 20.05 19.97 2.77
CA SER A 195 20.36 21.37 2.50
C SER A 195 21.44 21.57 1.43
N ASP A 196 22.27 20.56 1.16
CA ASP A 196 23.27 20.54 0.08
C ASP A 196 22.71 19.82 -1.15
N GLN A 197 21.99 20.58 -1.97
CA GLN A 197 21.37 20.06 -3.19
C GLN A 197 22.37 19.37 -4.11
N LYS A 198 23.60 19.90 -4.25
CA LYS A 198 24.60 19.33 -5.14
C LYS A 198 25.01 17.94 -4.66
N THR A 199 25.32 17.80 -3.38
CA THR A 199 25.70 16.50 -2.80
C THR A 199 24.54 15.51 -2.82
N MET A 200 23.30 15.95 -2.56
CA MET A 200 22.12 15.09 -2.67
C MET A 200 21.90 14.55 -4.07
N TRP A 201 22.11 15.36 -5.11
CA TRP A 201 22.05 14.88 -6.49
C TRP A 201 23.15 13.86 -6.79
N GLN A 202 24.38 14.05 -6.28
CA GLN A 202 25.45 13.04 -6.44
C GLN A 202 25.13 11.71 -5.73
N LEU A 203 24.53 11.77 -4.54
CA LEU A 203 24.05 10.60 -3.79
C LEU A 203 22.92 9.88 -4.54
N PHE A 204 21.99 10.64 -5.10
CA PHE A 204 20.89 10.13 -5.93
C PHE A 204 21.42 9.46 -7.21
N ASP A 205 22.34 10.12 -7.93
CA ASP A 205 22.94 9.58 -9.15
C ASP A 205 23.69 8.27 -8.87
N PHE A 206 24.47 8.22 -7.78
CA PHE A 206 25.14 7.00 -7.35
C PHE A 206 24.14 5.87 -7.04
N ARG A 207 23.08 6.17 -6.28
CA ARG A 207 22.02 5.21 -5.98
C ARG A 207 21.46 4.62 -7.27
N GLN A 208 21.05 5.49 -8.20
CA GLN A 208 20.48 5.06 -9.47
C GLN A 208 21.47 4.21 -10.26
N TRP A 209 22.69 4.70 -10.45
CA TRP A 209 23.76 3.97 -11.15
C TRP A 209 24.01 2.58 -10.55
N TYR A 210 24.13 2.48 -9.22
CA TYR A 210 24.43 1.22 -8.54
C TYR A 210 23.29 0.23 -8.69
N VAL A 211 22.05 0.66 -8.45
CA VAL A 211 20.85 -0.17 -8.57
C VAL A 211 20.66 -0.65 -10.01
N ASP A 212 20.71 0.25 -10.99
CA ASP A 212 20.53 -0.06 -12.42
C ASP A 212 21.63 -0.98 -12.95
N SER A 213 22.86 -0.86 -12.42
CA SER A 213 23.96 -1.78 -12.72
C SER A 213 23.68 -3.20 -12.23
N LEU A 214 23.12 -3.37 -11.02
CA LEU A 214 22.70 -4.69 -10.53
C LEU A 214 21.55 -5.28 -11.35
N ILE A 215 20.58 -4.44 -11.77
CA ILE A 215 19.51 -4.88 -12.69
C ILE A 215 20.11 -5.34 -14.03
N SER A 216 21.14 -4.66 -14.53
CA SER A 216 21.82 -5.06 -15.77
C SER A 216 22.48 -6.44 -15.63
N VAL A 217 23.14 -6.73 -14.50
CA VAL A 217 23.69 -8.07 -14.22
C VAL A 217 22.58 -9.14 -14.12
N LEU A 218 21.43 -8.78 -13.55
CA LEU A 218 20.27 -9.68 -13.52
C LEU A 218 19.75 -9.99 -14.92
N ARG A 219 19.76 -9.05 -15.86
CA ARG A 219 19.35 -9.30 -17.26
C ARG A 219 20.27 -10.30 -17.97
N ASP A 220 21.56 -10.27 -17.68
CA ASP A 220 22.52 -11.25 -18.20
C ASP A 220 22.23 -12.65 -17.63
N THR A 221 21.82 -12.72 -16.36
CA THR A 221 21.50 -13.99 -15.66
C THR A 221 20.12 -14.54 -16.03
N TYR A 222 19.15 -13.65 -16.25
CA TYR A 222 17.75 -13.95 -16.51
C TYR A 222 17.32 -13.29 -17.83
N PRO A 223 17.63 -13.90 -18.99
CA PRO A 223 17.25 -13.34 -20.28
C PRO A 223 15.74 -13.09 -20.38
N GLY A 224 15.37 -11.89 -20.83
CA GLY A 224 13.97 -11.45 -20.89
C GLY A 224 13.42 -10.83 -19.61
N LEU A 225 14.25 -10.64 -18.58
CA LEU A 225 13.87 -9.85 -17.40
C LEU A 225 13.52 -8.41 -17.81
N ILE A 226 12.38 -7.94 -17.31
CA ILE A 226 11.86 -6.59 -17.46
C ILE A 226 11.89 -5.93 -16.08
N ALA A 227 12.40 -4.72 -16.01
CA ALA A 227 12.39 -3.92 -14.78
C ALA A 227 11.67 -2.59 -15.04
N GLN A 228 10.73 -2.25 -14.15
CA GLN A 228 9.99 -1.00 -14.20
C GLN A 228 10.18 -0.22 -12.91
N SER A 229 10.72 0.97 -13.02
CA SER A 229 10.71 1.96 -11.95
C SER A 229 9.43 2.79 -11.98
N VAL A 230 8.80 2.97 -10.82
CA VAL A 230 7.68 3.89 -10.64
C VAL A 230 7.99 4.83 -9.49
N GLY A 231 8.58 6.00 -9.77
CA GLY A 231 8.59 7.10 -8.79
C GLY A 231 9.92 7.80 -8.45
N SER A 232 11.06 7.43 -9.03
CA SER A 232 12.35 8.04 -8.67
C SER A 232 12.75 9.23 -9.56
N ALA A 233 11.95 10.30 -9.59
CA ALA A 233 12.32 11.53 -10.33
C ALA A 233 13.06 12.58 -9.47
N ASP A 234 12.93 12.50 -8.14
CA ASP A 234 13.46 13.49 -7.21
C ASP A 234 14.43 12.85 -6.20
N PRO A 235 15.46 13.57 -5.71
CA PRO A 235 16.45 13.04 -4.75
C PRO A 235 15.91 12.59 -3.40
N THR A 236 14.64 12.86 -3.11
CA THR A 236 14.01 12.49 -1.83
C THR A 236 12.91 11.47 -2.00
N SER A 237 12.67 11.02 -3.24
CA SER A 237 11.67 10.02 -3.56
C SER A 237 12.27 8.61 -3.47
N ASP A 238 11.40 7.71 -3.03
CA ASP A 238 11.61 6.26 -2.98
C ASP A 238 11.91 5.73 -4.39
N TYR A 239 12.70 4.65 -4.47
CA TYR A 239 13.04 3.98 -5.72
C TYR A 239 12.38 2.60 -5.78
N ASP A 240 11.10 2.60 -6.14
CA ASP A 240 10.29 1.39 -6.26
C ASP A 240 10.46 0.74 -7.64
N ILE A 241 10.93 -0.51 -7.67
CA ILE A 241 11.19 -1.26 -8.90
C ILE A 241 10.36 -2.54 -8.91
N THR A 242 9.57 -2.74 -9.96
CA THR A 242 8.90 -4.02 -10.22
C THR A 242 9.72 -4.85 -11.20
N ILE A 243 10.02 -6.09 -10.84
CA ILE A 243 10.73 -7.06 -11.67
C ILE A 243 9.75 -8.09 -12.21
N SER A 244 9.84 -8.36 -13.52
CA SER A 244 9.10 -9.42 -14.20
C SER A 244 10.06 -10.27 -15.03
N THR A 245 9.85 -11.58 -15.02
CA THR A 245 10.52 -12.50 -15.94
C THR A 245 9.44 -13.30 -16.68
N PRO A 246 8.83 -12.74 -17.75
CA PRO A 246 7.68 -13.33 -18.40
C PRO A 246 7.89 -14.81 -18.77
N GLY A 247 6.98 -15.66 -18.29
CA GLY A 247 6.97 -17.11 -18.57
C GLY A 247 7.89 -17.99 -17.73
N SER A 248 8.90 -17.44 -17.03
CA SER A 248 9.79 -18.26 -16.18
C SER A 248 9.45 -18.21 -14.69
N GLY A 249 8.92 -17.07 -14.22
CA GLY A 249 8.66 -16.83 -12.79
C GLY A 249 9.93 -16.75 -11.93
N LYS A 250 11.09 -16.48 -12.56
CA LYS A 250 12.40 -16.33 -11.91
C LYS A 250 12.64 -14.94 -11.30
N ASP A 251 11.62 -14.09 -11.29
CA ASP A 251 11.68 -12.75 -10.72
C ASP A 251 11.91 -12.79 -9.20
N VAL A 252 11.40 -13.82 -8.51
CA VAL A 252 11.64 -14.04 -7.08
C VAL A 252 13.12 -14.31 -6.79
N GLU A 253 13.76 -15.20 -7.54
CA GLU A 253 15.20 -15.49 -7.39
C GLU A 253 16.07 -14.30 -7.76
N ALA A 254 15.67 -13.53 -8.79
CA ALA A 254 16.35 -12.30 -9.17
C ALA A 254 16.35 -11.27 -8.02
N ILE A 255 15.21 -11.07 -7.36
CA ILE A 255 15.12 -10.14 -6.21
C ILE A 255 15.90 -10.68 -5.01
N LYS A 256 15.82 -11.98 -4.70
CA LYS A 256 16.64 -12.61 -3.64
C LYS A 256 18.12 -12.35 -3.86
N TRP A 257 18.60 -12.51 -5.10
CA TRP A 257 19.98 -12.22 -5.47
C TRP A 257 20.33 -10.74 -5.29
N PHE A 258 19.47 -9.83 -5.77
CA PHE A 258 19.67 -8.39 -5.64
C PHE A 258 19.85 -7.96 -4.19
N ASN A 259 18.89 -8.32 -3.31
CA ASN A 259 18.95 -7.97 -1.89
C ASN A 259 20.21 -8.54 -1.23
N ALA A 260 20.62 -9.75 -1.59
CA ALA A 260 21.85 -10.36 -1.10
C ALA A 260 23.12 -9.60 -1.52
N GLN A 261 23.19 -9.09 -2.75
CA GLN A 261 24.33 -8.27 -3.19
C GLN A 261 24.41 -6.94 -2.45
N VAL A 262 23.27 -6.27 -2.23
CA VAL A 262 23.23 -5.01 -1.47
C VAL A 262 23.63 -5.23 -0.02
N ARG A 263 23.08 -6.26 0.64
CA ARG A 263 23.49 -6.65 2.00
C ARG A 263 24.97 -6.98 2.09
N LYS A 264 25.52 -7.69 1.10
CA LYS A 264 26.95 -8.02 1.06
C LYS A 264 27.82 -6.76 0.99
N GLU A 265 27.40 -5.76 0.23
CA GLU A 265 28.20 -4.54 0.00
C GLU A 265 28.05 -3.51 1.14
N PHE A 266 26.84 -3.32 1.66
CA PHE A 266 26.50 -2.24 2.61
C PHE A 266 26.15 -2.73 4.02
N GLY A 267 25.87 -4.02 4.18
CA GLY A 267 25.54 -4.65 5.47
C GLY A 267 24.09 -4.47 5.93
N VAL A 268 23.21 -3.94 5.09
CA VAL A 268 21.78 -3.64 5.38
C VAL A 268 20.92 -3.87 4.12
N GLU A 269 19.59 -3.88 4.27
CA GLU A 269 18.64 -4.01 3.15
C GLU A 269 18.72 -2.81 2.18
N PRO A 270 18.39 -3.02 0.88
CA PRO A 270 18.31 -1.92 -0.09
C PRO A 270 17.29 -0.84 0.27
N GLY A 271 16.16 -1.22 0.87
CA GLY A 271 15.18 -0.26 1.39
C GLY A 271 15.75 0.63 2.50
N THR A 272 16.69 0.12 3.30
CA THR A 272 17.33 0.88 4.36
C THR A 272 18.41 1.82 3.81
N VAL A 273 19.36 1.30 3.03
CA VAL A 273 20.52 2.10 2.58
C VAL A 273 20.16 3.07 1.45
N PHE A 274 19.25 2.69 0.56
CA PHE A 274 18.94 3.44 -0.67
C PHE A 274 17.49 3.89 -0.78
N ASP A 275 16.61 3.46 0.13
CA ASP A 275 15.16 3.66 -0.03
C ASP A 275 14.68 3.04 -1.37
N THR A 276 15.23 1.86 -1.68
CA THR A 276 14.98 1.12 -2.92
C THR A 276 14.28 -0.19 -2.60
N ASN A 277 13.05 -0.35 -3.09
CA ASN A 277 12.24 -1.54 -2.86
C ASN A 277 12.04 -2.29 -4.18
N LEU A 278 12.20 -3.61 -4.14
CA LEU A 278 11.97 -4.47 -5.29
C LEU A 278 10.74 -5.34 -5.07
N TYR A 279 9.85 -5.33 -6.06
CA TYR A 279 8.62 -6.11 -6.06
C TYR A 279 8.64 -7.12 -7.21
N ALA A 280 8.26 -8.35 -6.93
CA ALA A 280 7.95 -9.29 -8.00
C ALA A 280 6.63 -8.88 -8.65
N LYS A 281 6.52 -9.10 -9.96
CA LYS A 281 5.35 -8.71 -10.76
C LYS A 281 4.03 -9.05 -10.09
N ASN A 282 3.14 -8.07 -10.11
CA ASN A 282 1.80 -8.11 -9.55
C ASN A 282 0.71 -8.17 -10.65
N TYR A 283 -0.45 -7.59 -10.37
CA TYR A 283 -1.62 -7.47 -11.25
C TYR A 283 -1.33 -6.84 -12.62
N LEU A 284 -0.46 -5.83 -12.67
CA LEU A 284 -0.23 -5.04 -13.87
C LEU A 284 0.89 -5.63 -14.72
N LYS A 285 0.77 -5.42 -16.04
CA LYS A 285 1.90 -5.60 -16.96
C LYS A 285 3.03 -4.69 -16.53
N VAL A 286 4.25 -5.21 -16.63
CA VAL A 286 5.48 -4.46 -16.37
C VAL A 286 6.04 -3.97 -17.69
N GLU A 287 6.32 -2.66 -17.78
CA GLU A 287 6.93 -2.05 -18.96
C GLU A 287 8.36 -1.63 -18.64
N GLU A 288 9.32 -2.04 -19.48
CA GLU A 288 10.72 -1.65 -19.33
C GLU A 288 10.86 -0.13 -19.42
N ASN A 289 11.47 0.49 -18.42
CA ASN A 289 11.74 1.93 -18.41
C ASN A 289 13.04 2.31 -17.68
N ILE A 290 13.87 1.34 -17.30
CA ILE A 290 15.18 1.56 -16.69
C ILE A 290 16.27 1.57 -17.77
N ASP A 291 16.24 0.61 -18.70
CA ASP A 291 17.17 0.55 -19.82
C ASP A 291 16.41 0.38 -21.15
N ASN A 292 16.20 1.50 -21.84
CA ASN A 292 15.53 1.53 -23.13
C ASN A 292 16.30 0.75 -24.22
N GLN A 293 17.61 0.53 -24.09
CA GLN A 293 18.36 -0.28 -25.04
C GLN A 293 18.16 -1.77 -24.79
N ALA A 294 18.02 -2.18 -23.52
CA ALA A 294 17.60 -3.54 -23.17
C ALA A 294 16.18 -3.86 -23.67
N ALA A 295 15.29 -2.88 -23.69
CA ALA A 295 13.94 -3.00 -24.24
C ALA A 295 13.89 -3.34 -25.75
N MET A 296 14.98 -3.09 -26.49
CA MET A 296 15.06 -3.38 -27.93
C MET A 296 15.49 -4.84 -28.24
N GLY A 297 15.81 -5.65 -27.23
CA GLY A 297 16.10 -7.08 -27.38
C GLY A 297 14.82 -7.95 -27.51
N GLU A 298 14.98 -9.28 -27.60
CA GLU A 298 13.90 -10.29 -27.67
C GLU A 298 13.01 -10.38 -26.41
N GLN A 299 12.79 -9.28 -25.68
CA GLN A 299 11.88 -9.26 -24.54
C GLN A 299 10.45 -9.51 -25.04
N LYS A 300 9.86 -10.62 -24.60
CA LYS A 300 8.44 -10.85 -24.82
C LYS A 300 7.66 -9.78 -24.04
N PRO A 301 6.64 -9.16 -24.66
CA PRO A 301 5.84 -8.18 -23.95
C PRO A 301 5.19 -8.84 -22.73
N ASP A 302 5.24 -8.15 -21.60
CA ASP A 302 4.56 -8.60 -20.41
C ASP A 302 3.05 -8.38 -20.53
N GLN A 303 2.28 -9.19 -19.80
CA GLN A 303 0.82 -9.13 -19.79
C GLN A 303 0.29 -8.88 -18.38
N ASN A 304 -0.89 -8.28 -18.25
CA ASN A 304 -1.56 -8.23 -16.94
C ASN A 304 -1.77 -9.67 -16.43
N LEU A 305 -1.83 -9.84 -15.10
CA LEU A 305 -2.30 -11.12 -14.57
C LEU A 305 -3.73 -11.36 -15.04
N GLU A 306 -3.99 -12.61 -15.43
CA GLU A 306 -5.34 -13.04 -15.78
C GLU A 306 -6.26 -12.75 -14.60
N GLN A 307 -7.32 -12.02 -14.91
CA GLN A 307 -8.35 -11.66 -13.94
C GLN A 307 -9.30 -12.84 -13.77
N VAL A 308 -9.82 -13.00 -12.55
CA VAL A 308 -10.84 -13.98 -12.25
C VAL A 308 -12.20 -13.38 -12.57
N GLU A 309 -13.01 -14.11 -13.33
CA GLU A 309 -14.36 -13.66 -13.71
C GLU A 309 -15.45 -14.43 -12.93
N GLY A 310 -16.70 -13.97 -13.04
CA GLY A 310 -17.85 -14.63 -12.43
C GLY A 310 -17.81 -14.71 -10.90
N GLU A 311 -18.30 -15.82 -10.35
CA GLU A 311 -18.43 -16.02 -8.89
C GLU A 311 -17.08 -16.14 -8.17
N PHE A 312 -16.05 -16.70 -8.81
CA PHE A 312 -14.69 -16.68 -8.27
C PHE A 312 -14.11 -15.26 -8.24
N GLY A 313 -14.55 -14.40 -9.18
CA GLY A 313 -14.21 -12.97 -9.17
C GLY A 313 -14.74 -12.25 -7.92
N LYS A 314 -15.82 -12.73 -7.28
CA LYS A 314 -16.27 -12.18 -5.98
C LYS A 314 -15.32 -12.55 -4.85
N ILE A 315 -14.78 -13.79 -4.84
CA ILE A 315 -13.76 -14.22 -3.87
C ILE A 315 -12.50 -13.35 -4.00
N ALA A 316 -12.11 -13.05 -5.24
CA ALA A 316 -11.01 -12.15 -5.55
C ALA A 316 -11.24 -10.73 -5.02
N SER A 317 -12.37 -10.11 -5.38
CA SER A 317 -12.73 -8.76 -4.93
C SER A 317 -12.79 -8.66 -3.39
N LEU A 318 -13.36 -9.69 -2.75
CA LEU A 318 -13.40 -9.82 -1.29
C LEU A 318 -11.99 -9.87 -0.70
N SER A 319 -11.09 -10.66 -1.30
CA SER A 319 -9.69 -10.75 -0.88
C SER A 319 -8.95 -9.41 -0.97
N HIS A 320 -9.21 -8.62 -2.03
CA HIS A 320 -8.60 -7.29 -2.18
C HIS A 320 -9.14 -6.26 -1.20
N ASP A 321 -10.44 -6.30 -0.87
CA ASP A 321 -11.00 -5.45 0.19
C ASP A 321 -10.42 -5.80 1.56
N MET A 322 -10.32 -7.10 1.89
CA MET A 322 -9.68 -7.54 3.12
C MET A 322 -8.21 -7.12 3.18
N ALA A 323 -7.46 -7.20 2.09
CA ALA A 323 -6.07 -6.75 2.03
C ALA A 323 -5.92 -5.23 2.27
N ALA A 324 -6.85 -4.41 1.77
CA ALA A 324 -6.91 -2.97 2.08
C ALA A 324 -7.23 -2.72 3.57
N LEU A 325 -8.18 -3.47 4.14
CA LEU A 325 -8.54 -3.38 5.56
C LEU A 325 -7.40 -3.84 6.48
N VAL A 326 -6.63 -4.86 6.11
CA VAL A 326 -5.41 -5.28 6.84
C VAL A 326 -4.44 -4.11 6.99
N LYS A 327 -4.30 -3.28 5.95
CA LYS A 327 -3.43 -2.10 5.99
C LYS A 327 -3.92 -1.06 7.00
N GLN A 328 -5.24 -0.85 7.11
CA GLN A 328 -5.81 0.00 8.17
C GLN A 328 -5.55 -0.59 9.55
N ARG A 329 -5.87 -1.88 9.71
CA ARG A 329 -5.73 -2.59 10.97
C ARG A 329 -4.31 -2.47 11.52
N ARG A 330 -3.30 -2.55 10.66
CA ARG A 330 -1.87 -2.47 11.02
C ARG A 330 -1.51 -1.22 11.82
N TYR A 331 -2.23 -0.11 11.64
CA TYR A 331 -1.92 1.19 12.25
C TYR A 331 -2.99 1.65 13.25
N MET A 332 -3.83 0.74 13.74
CA MET A 332 -4.75 0.97 14.86
C MET A 332 -4.39 0.04 16.01
N LYS A 333 -4.53 0.54 17.26
CA LYS A 333 -4.54 -0.35 18.43
C LYS A 333 -5.81 -1.20 18.43
N GLN A 334 -5.82 -2.32 19.15
CA GLN A 334 -6.97 -3.25 19.06
C GLN A 334 -8.29 -2.57 19.45
N VAL A 335 -8.31 -1.84 20.56
CA VAL A 335 -9.55 -1.17 21.01
C VAL A 335 -9.99 -0.08 20.04
N GLU A 336 -9.06 0.63 19.41
CA GLU A 336 -9.37 1.62 18.38
C GLU A 336 -9.98 0.96 17.14
N TRP A 337 -9.40 -0.16 16.69
CA TRP A 337 -9.94 -0.96 15.60
C TRP A 337 -11.35 -1.47 15.90
N ASP A 338 -11.56 -2.08 17.07
CA ASP A 338 -12.86 -2.63 17.46
C ASP A 338 -13.94 -1.53 17.51
N ASN A 339 -13.59 -0.35 18.01
CA ASN A 339 -14.47 0.83 18.01
C ASN A 339 -14.82 1.27 16.58
N TYR A 340 -13.81 1.39 15.71
CA TYR A 340 -14.00 1.76 14.31
C TYR A 340 -14.93 0.77 13.60
N VAL A 341 -14.67 -0.54 13.74
CA VAL A 341 -15.47 -1.60 13.13
C VAL A 341 -16.91 -1.56 13.63
N ASN A 342 -17.12 -1.44 14.94
CA ASN A 342 -18.47 -1.38 15.50
C ASN A 342 -19.24 -0.14 15.01
N GLN A 343 -18.57 1.00 14.86
CA GLN A 343 -19.19 2.21 14.31
C GLN A 343 -19.57 2.03 12.83
N VAL A 344 -18.76 1.36 12.02
CA VAL A 344 -19.14 1.05 10.63
C VAL A 344 -20.31 0.05 10.60
N VAL A 345 -20.14 -1.09 11.25
CA VAL A 345 -21.08 -2.22 11.14
C VAL A 345 -22.45 -1.87 11.72
N ASN A 346 -22.52 -1.24 12.89
CA ASN A 346 -23.79 -0.96 13.55
C ASN A 346 -24.63 0.11 12.82
N ASN A 347 -24.03 0.88 11.91
CA ASN A 347 -24.72 1.87 11.09
C ASN A 347 -25.14 1.35 9.71
N ILE A 348 -24.85 0.08 9.37
CA ILE A 348 -25.40 -0.58 8.19
C ILE A 348 -26.80 -1.11 8.52
N THR A 349 -27.81 -0.63 7.79
CA THR A 349 -29.22 -0.95 8.05
C THR A 349 -29.59 -2.37 7.65
N ASP A 350 -29.03 -2.88 6.55
CA ASP A 350 -29.31 -4.23 6.07
C ASP A 350 -28.60 -5.29 6.93
N PRO A 351 -29.30 -6.20 7.63
CA PRO A 351 -28.69 -7.17 8.53
C PRO A 351 -27.73 -8.15 7.84
N GLU A 352 -28.01 -8.53 6.58
CA GLU A 352 -27.13 -9.42 5.83
C GLU A 352 -25.82 -8.72 5.47
N GLN A 353 -25.89 -7.51 4.91
CA GLN A 353 -24.73 -6.69 4.62
C GLN A 353 -23.95 -6.32 5.89
N GLN A 354 -24.65 -6.08 7.02
CA GLN A 354 -24.03 -5.82 8.32
C GLN A 354 -23.19 -7.02 8.77
N LYS A 355 -23.77 -8.23 8.77
CA LYS A 355 -23.07 -9.47 9.13
C LYS A 355 -21.90 -9.72 8.19
N PHE A 356 -22.10 -9.55 6.89
CA PHE A 356 -21.06 -9.73 5.89
C PHE A 356 -19.89 -8.77 6.12
N THR A 357 -20.18 -7.47 6.25
CA THR A 357 -19.17 -6.43 6.51
C THR A 357 -18.39 -6.72 7.79
N ARG A 358 -19.06 -7.16 8.86
CA ARG A 358 -18.42 -7.58 10.11
C ARG A 358 -17.39 -8.68 9.86
N ASN A 359 -17.77 -9.73 9.13
CA ASN A 359 -16.86 -10.83 8.81
C ASN A 359 -15.62 -10.34 8.04
N GLN A 360 -15.76 -9.37 7.13
CA GLN A 360 -14.62 -8.81 6.38
C GLN A 360 -13.60 -8.13 7.31
N TYR A 361 -14.08 -7.32 8.26
CA TYR A 361 -13.22 -6.65 9.24
C TYR A 361 -12.54 -7.64 10.21
N GLU A 362 -13.27 -8.66 10.65
CA GLU A 362 -12.73 -9.70 11.55
C GLU A 362 -11.71 -10.60 10.84
N GLU A 363 -11.93 -10.89 9.55
CA GLU A 363 -10.97 -11.62 8.73
C GLU A 363 -9.71 -10.78 8.49
N ALA A 364 -9.87 -9.48 8.23
CA ALA A 364 -8.73 -8.56 8.11
C ALA A 364 -7.90 -8.47 9.41
N ASP A 365 -8.54 -8.41 10.59
CA ASP A 365 -7.84 -8.51 11.87
C ASP A 365 -7.13 -9.86 12.00
N SER A 366 -7.80 -10.96 11.68
CA SER A 366 -7.20 -12.30 11.75
C SER A 366 -5.96 -12.44 10.85
N ILE A 367 -6.01 -11.92 9.61
CA ILE A 367 -4.88 -11.90 8.68
C ILE A 367 -3.73 -11.08 9.28
N TYR A 368 -4.01 -9.86 9.76
CA TYR A 368 -3.01 -9.01 10.40
C TYR A 368 -2.32 -9.71 11.57
N GLN A 369 -3.09 -10.30 12.48
CA GLN A 369 -2.57 -10.93 13.69
C GLN A 369 -1.70 -12.15 13.38
N ILE A 370 -2.11 -12.97 12.41
CA ILE A 370 -1.31 -14.11 11.95
C ILE A 370 0.00 -13.62 11.34
N ALA A 371 -0.07 -12.62 10.45
CA ALA A 371 1.11 -12.16 9.73
C ALA A 371 2.10 -11.39 10.63
N ALA A 372 1.60 -10.58 11.56
CA ALA A 372 2.43 -9.94 12.58
C ALA A 372 3.09 -10.97 13.50
N SER A 373 2.36 -12.01 13.91
CA SER A 373 2.93 -13.09 14.74
C SER A 373 3.99 -13.91 13.99
N GLU A 374 3.80 -14.17 12.70
CA GLU A 374 4.79 -14.87 11.86
C GLU A 374 6.06 -14.03 11.73
N LEU A 375 5.94 -12.75 11.37
CA LEU A 375 7.08 -11.84 11.26
C LEU A 375 7.83 -11.68 12.59
N LEU A 376 7.11 -11.53 13.71
CA LEU A 376 7.73 -11.47 15.03
C LEU A 376 8.51 -12.76 15.36
N GLY A 377 7.99 -13.92 14.96
CA GLY A 377 8.67 -15.20 15.11
C GLY A 377 10.03 -15.23 14.40
N GLU A 378 10.05 -14.85 13.12
CA GLU A 378 11.26 -14.81 12.30
C GLU A 378 12.29 -13.80 12.83
N VAL A 379 11.83 -12.62 13.26
CA VAL A 379 12.69 -11.58 13.84
C VAL A 379 13.30 -12.05 15.16
N LYS A 380 12.51 -12.69 16.04
CA LYS A 380 13.03 -13.25 17.30
C LYS A 380 14.02 -14.37 17.06
N GLN A 381 13.79 -15.21 16.06
CA GLN A 381 14.73 -16.26 15.70
C GLN A 381 16.08 -15.66 15.31
N GLU A 382 16.11 -14.60 14.49
CA GLU A 382 17.36 -13.92 14.12
C GLU A 382 18.04 -13.28 15.34
N ILE A 383 17.29 -12.58 16.19
CA ILE A 383 17.81 -11.97 17.42
C ILE A 383 18.50 -12.99 18.32
N ASN A 384 17.94 -14.20 18.41
CA ASN A 384 18.50 -15.29 19.18
C ASN A 384 19.75 -15.91 18.53
N GLN A 385 19.89 -15.85 17.20
CA GLN A 385 21.01 -16.40 16.45
C GLN A 385 22.20 -15.44 16.40
N ASP A 386 21.96 -14.19 16.00
CA ASP A 386 23.02 -13.19 15.78
C ASP A 386 23.33 -12.37 17.03
N GLY A 387 22.45 -12.42 18.03
CA GLY A 387 22.55 -11.65 19.26
C GLY A 387 22.13 -10.19 19.08
N MET A 388 21.18 -9.73 19.89
CA MET A 388 20.88 -8.31 20.06
C MET A 388 21.54 -7.78 21.34
N SER A 389 22.04 -6.56 21.30
CA SER A 389 22.64 -5.93 22.49
C SER A 389 21.61 -5.80 23.62
N ASP A 390 22.07 -5.92 24.86
CA ASP A 390 21.18 -5.88 26.03
C ASP A 390 20.49 -4.51 26.16
N GLU A 391 21.15 -3.44 25.76
CA GLU A 391 20.55 -2.09 25.69
C GLU A 391 19.36 -2.04 24.73
N LYS A 392 19.48 -2.63 23.53
CA LYS A 392 18.36 -2.69 22.56
C LYS A 392 17.21 -3.53 23.12
N LYS A 393 17.51 -4.70 23.72
CA LYS A 393 16.49 -5.55 24.35
C LYS A 393 15.74 -4.82 25.47
N GLN A 394 16.46 -4.06 26.29
CA GLN A 394 15.85 -3.26 27.35
C GLN A 394 14.89 -2.21 26.78
N ARG A 395 15.31 -1.46 25.75
CA ARG A 395 14.42 -0.48 25.10
C ARG A 395 13.20 -1.11 24.43
N ILE A 396 13.36 -2.28 23.81
CA ILE A 396 12.22 -3.05 23.27
C ILE A 396 11.24 -3.39 24.40
N GLN A 397 11.75 -3.87 25.54
CA GLN A 397 10.91 -4.22 26.70
C GLN A 397 10.18 -2.99 27.27
N GLU A 398 10.85 -1.83 27.36
CA GLU A 398 10.26 -0.57 27.86
C GLU A 398 9.14 -0.04 26.94
N HIS A 399 9.25 -0.28 25.64
CA HIS A 399 8.25 0.11 24.65
C HIS A 399 7.14 -0.93 24.45
N THR A 400 7.37 -2.20 24.80
CA THR A 400 6.39 -3.29 24.68
C THR A 400 5.36 -3.22 25.81
N LYS A 401 4.36 -2.34 25.66
CA LYS A 401 3.29 -2.17 26.65
C LYS A 401 1.94 -1.92 25.99
N LEU A 402 0.89 -2.49 26.58
CA LEU A 402 -0.48 -2.25 26.16
C LEU A 402 -0.92 -0.83 26.56
N GLY A 403 -1.82 -0.26 25.76
CA GLY A 403 -2.47 0.99 26.10
C GLY A 403 -3.43 0.83 27.27
N LYS A 404 -3.76 1.95 27.95
CA LYS A 404 -4.73 1.96 29.07
C LYS A 404 -6.07 1.31 28.70
N ALA A 405 -6.57 1.58 27.48
CA ALA A 405 -7.84 1.03 27.01
C ALA A 405 -7.78 -0.50 26.83
N GLU A 406 -6.67 -1.03 26.34
CA GLU A 406 -6.48 -2.48 26.17
C GLU A 406 -6.36 -3.18 27.53
N GLU A 407 -5.63 -2.57 28.48
CA GLU A 407 -5.57 -3.06 29.86
C GLU A 407 -6.92 -3.06 30.55
N GLU A 408 -7.72 -2.00 30.34
CA GLU A 408 -9.08 -1.91 30.88
C GLU A 408 -9.96 -3.04 30.34
N VAL A 409 -9.94 -3.31 29.04
CA VAL A 409 -10.73 -4.43 28.49
C VAL A 409 -10.21 -5.78 28.98
N LEU A 410 -8.89 -5.99 29.04
CA LEU A 410 -8.31 -7.22 29.60
C LEU A 410 -8.70 -7.44 31.06
N SER A 411 -8.81 -6.37 31.85
CA SER A 411 -9.21 -6.45 33.27
C SER A 411 -10.61 -7.03 33.46
N GLN A 412 -11.49 -6.84 32.47
CA GLN A 412 -12.88 -7.32 32.49
C GLN A 412 -13.02 -8.79 32.04
N LEU A 413 -11.99 -9.36 31.43
CA LEU A 413 -11.98 -10.77 31.04
C LEU A 413 -11.74 -11.68 32.25
N PRO A 414 -12.38 -12.87 32.30
CA PRO A 414 -12.14 -13.84 33.37
C PRO A 414 -10.66 -14.23 33.43
N ASN A 415 -10.13 -14.39 34.63
CA ASN A 415 -8.73 -14.76 34.84
C ASN A 415 -8.49 -16.23 34.50
N ASN A 416 -8.17 -16.51 33.23
CA ASN A 416 -7.93 -17.84 32.70
C ASN A 416 -6.93 -17.81 31.54
N LYS A 417 -6.55 -18.99 31.05
CA LYS A 417 -5.62 -19.15 29.92
C LYS A 417 -5.99 -18.33 28.69
N TYR A 418 -7.29 -18.12 28.46
CA TYR A 418 -7.77 -17.34 27.33
C TYR A 418 -7.44 -15.85 27.45
N LYS A 419 -7.56 -15.25 28.65
CA LYS A 419 -7.07 -13.90 28.91
C LYS A 419 -5.57 -13.77 28.66
N ASP A 420 -4.79 -14.77 29.06
CA ASP A 420 -3.33 -14.79 28.84
C ASP A 420 -2.98 -14.89 27.35
N GLU A 421 -3.69 -15.72 26.59
CA GLU A 421 -3.53 -15.85 25.13
C GLU A 421 -3.85 -14.54 24.42
N ILE A 422 -4.94 -13.84 24.82
CA ILE A 422 -5.28 -12.52 24.29
C ILE A 422 -4.18 -11.51 24.58
N ARG A 423 -3.74 -11.45 25.85
CA ARG A 423 -2.69 -10.53 26.27
C ARG A 423 -1.39 -10.77 25.48
N LYS A 424 -0.98 -12.04 25.33
CA LYS A 424 0.19 -12.43 24.55
C LYS A 424 0.09 -11.97 23.10
N GLN A 425 -1.08 -12.14 22.48
CA GLN A 425 -1.31 -11.71 21.10
C GLN A 425 -1.21 -10.19 20.96
N LEU A 426 -1.85 -9.42 21.85
CA LEU A 426 -1.80 -7.96 21.82
C LEU A 426 -0.37 -7.45 22.05
N LEU A 427 0.35 -8.01 23.03
CA LEU A 427 1.74 -7.67 23.29
C LEU A 427 2.66 -8.03 22.13
N GLY A 428 2.38 -9.09 21.37
CA GLY A 428 3.19 -9.46 20.20
C GLY A 428 3.20 -8.38 19.12
N ALA A 429 2.06 -7.72 18.88
CA ALA A 429 2.00 -6.59 17.94
C ALA A 429 2.80 -5.38 18.43
N GLU A 430 2.68 -5.03 19.72
CA GLU A 430 3.45 -3.93 20.33
C GLU A 430 4.95 -4.24 20.35
N GLU A 431 5.32 -5.50 20.60
CA GLU A 431 6.72 -5.96 20.57
C GLU A 431 7.31 -5.85 19.17
N LEU A 432 6.56 -6.28 18.13
CA LEU A 432 7.00 -6.12 16.74
C LEU A 432 7.19 -4.63 16.38
N GLN A 433 6.30 -3.76 16.83
CA GLN A 433 6.44 -2.31 16.63
C GLN A 433 7.66 -1.74 17.36
N ALA A 434 7.91 -2.17 18.60
CA ALA A 434 9.08 -1.78 19.38
C ALA A 434 10.38 -2.23 18.70
N ILE A 435 10.43 -3.47 18.19
CA ILE A 435 11.59 -3.96 17.43
C ILE A 435 11.75 -3.17 16.12
N THR A 436 10.65 -2.85 15.43
CA THR A 436 10.71 -2.04 14.20
C THR A 436 11.29 -0.65 14.46
N HIS A 437 11.00 -0.05 15.62
CA HIS A 437 11.58 1.23 16.01
C HIS A 437 13.09 1.14 16.31
N GLU A 438 13.51 0.08 16.99
CA GLU A 438 14.91 -0.11 17.44
C GLU A 438 15.83 -0.70 16.37
N ASP A 439 15.28 -1.48 15.44
CA ASP A 439 15.99 -2.20 14.39
C ASP A 439 15.13 -2.42 13.14
N SER A 440 14.77 -1.31 12.49
CA SER A 440 13.92 -1.32 11.30
C SER A 440 14.49 -2.15 10.15
N ASP A 441 15.82 -2.20 10.00
CA ASP A 441 16.49 -2.98 8.95
C ASP A 441 16.30 -4.49 9.14
N LEU A 442 16.44 -4.98 10.38
CA LEU A 442 16.17 -6.38 10.69
C LEU A 442 14.73 -6.78 10.37
N VAL A 443 13.76 -5.96 10.79
CA VAL A 443 12.35 -6.20 10.49
C VAL A 443 12.11 -6.18 8.98
N LEU A 444 12.69 -5.21 8.27
CA LEU A 444 12.60 -5.11 6.81
C LEU A 444 13.20 -6.34 6.11
N LYS A 445 14.37 -6.82 6.54
CA LYS A 445 15.01 -8.04 6.02
C LYS A 445 14.09 -9.24 6.14
N LYS A 446 13.55 -9.50 7.33
CA LYS A 446 12.64 -10.65 7.56
C LYS A 446 11.31 -10.49 6.84
N SER A 447 10.81 -9.28 6.74
CA SER A 447 9.64 -8.97 5.94
C SER A 447 9.89 -9.28 4.45
N ASN A 448 11.01 -8.85 3.88
CA ASN A 448 11.37 -9.15 2.49
C ASN A 448 11.55 -10.66 2.25
N GLU A 449 12.14 -11.40 3.18
CA GLU A 449 12.26 -12.86 3.10
C GLU A 449 10.87 -13.53 3.02
N LEU A 450 9.96 -13.19 3.94
CA LEU A 450 8.59 -13.71 3.95
C LEU A 450 7.79 -13.29 2.69
N TYR A 451 7.95 -12.06 2.23
CA TYR A 451 7.36 -11.59 0.97
C TYR A 451 7.78 -12.47 -0.20
N LEU A 452 9.08 -12.70 -0.37
CA LEU A 452 9.61 -13.48 -1.49
C LEU A 452 9.21 -14.97 -1.38
N ASP A 453 9.07 -15.51 -0.18
CA ASP A 453 8.56 -16.87 0.02
C ASP A 453 7.08 -17.01 -0.33
N ARG A 454 6.26 -15.98 -0.06
CA ARG A 454 4.87 -15.94 -0.55
C ARG A 454 4.82 -15.78 -2.06
N MET A 455 5.66 -14.94 -2.65
CA MET A 455 5.73 -14.78 -4.10
C MET A 455 6.20 -16.06 -4.81
N ALA A 456 7.12 -16.83 -4.23
CA ALA A 456 7.51 -18.14 -4.76
C ALA A 456 6.31 -19.09 -4.87
N LYS A 457 5.46 -19.14 -3.84
CA LYS A 457 4.21 -19.92 -3.86
C LYS A 457 3.22 -19.41 -4.92
N VAL A 458 3.10 -18.10 -5.10
CA VAL A 458 2.31 -17.50 -6.20
C VAL A 458 2.80 -18.00 -7.56
N ARG A 459 4.12 -18.01 -7.80
CA ARG A 459 4.69 -18.50 -9.06
C ARG A 459 4.42 -20.00 -9.28
N GLN A 460 4.46 -20.82 -8.23
CA GLN A 460 4.10 -22.24 -8.30
C GLN A 460 2.63 -22.45 -8.70
N LEU A 461 1.71 -21.66 -8.14
CA LEU A 461 0.29 -21.70 -8.49
C LEU A 461 0.07 -21.28 -9.96
N GLN A 462 0.74 -20.22 -10.41
CA GLN A 462 0.67 -19.75 -11.80
C GLN A 462 1.19 -20.79 -12.80
N GLN A 463 2.29 -21.48 -12.47
CA GLN A 463 2.79 -22.60 -13.28
C GLN A 463 1.78 -23.77 -13.32
N THR A 464 1.10 -24.03 -12.20
CA THR A 464 0.05 -25.06 -12.14
C THR A 464 -1.14 -24.70 -13.02
N ILE A 465 -1.62 -23.45 -12.95
CA ILE A 465 -2.67 -22.92 -13.83
C ILE A 465 -2.27 -23.08 -15.30
N HIS A 466 -1.05 -22.70 -15.65
CA HIS A 466 -0.56 -22.81 -17.03
C HIS A 466 -0.54 -24.27 -17.52
N LYS A 467 -0.12 -25.23 -16.68
CA LYS A 467 -0.10 -26.67 -17.02
C LYS A 467 -1.50 -27.25 -17.21
N LEU A 468 -2.48 -26.79 -16.43
CA LEU A 468 -3.87 -27.23 -16.56
C LEU A 468 -4.52 -26.72 -17.86
N GLY A 469 -4.08 -25.56 -18.36
CA GLY A 469 -4.61 -24.96 -19.59
C GLY A 469 -6.12 -24.80 -19.51
N THR A 470 -6.84 -25.26 -20.53
CA THR A 470 -8.32 -25.24 -20.56
C THR A 470 -8.95 -26.55 -20.07
N GLY A 471 -8.17 -27.48 -19.50
CA GLY A 471 -8.64 -28.83 -19.18
C GLY A 471 -9.57 -28.91 -17.96
N GLU A 472 -9.33 -28.08 -16.94
CA GLU A 472 -10.08 -28.07 -15.68
C GLU A 472 -10.51 -26.64 -15.31
N PRO A 473 -11.50 -26.05 -16.01
CA PRO A 473 -11.80 -24.62 -15.90
C PRO A 473 -12.16 -24.18 -14.48
N THR A 474 -12.97 -24.95 -13.74
CA THR A 474 -13.34 -24.62 -12.35
C THR A 474 -12.11 -24.61 -11.42
N LYS A 475 -11.20 -25.57 -11.58
CA LYS A 475 -9.98 -25.62 -10.79
C LYS A 475 -9.03 -24.49 -11.14
N VAL A 476 -8.92 -24.15 -12.43
CA VAL A 476 -8.14 -22.99 -12.89
C VAL A 476 -8.65 -21.71 -12.26
N GLU A 477 -9.96 -21.46 -12.27
CA GLU A 477 -10.54 -20.26 -11.65
C GLU A 477 -10.35 -20.25 -10.12
N ALA A 478 -10.49 -21.40 -9.45
CA ALA A 478 -10.19 -21.51 -8.02
C ALA A 478 -8.72 -21.19 -7.69
N LEU A 479 -7.76 -21.70 -8.48
CA LEU A 479 -6.34 -21.41 -8.32
C LEU A 479 -5.99 -19.95 -8.62
N LYS A 480 -6.65 -19.32 -9.59
CA LYS A 480 -6.47 -17.88 -9.85
C LYS A 480 -6.97 -17.03 -8.68
N ALA A 481 -8.11 -17.38 -8.09
CA ALA A 481 -8.61 -16.73 -6.88
C ALA A 481 -7.62 -16.91 -5.70
N GLN A 482 -7.03 -18.10 -5.57
CA GLN A 482 -5.99 -18.37 -4.57
C GLN A 482 -4.72 -17.55 -4.81
N VAL A 483 -4.31 -17.36 -6.07
CA VAL A 483 -3.20 -16.47 -6.44
C VAL A 483 -3.48 -15.04 -5.97
N GLN A 484 -4.67 -14.50 -6.21
CA GLN A 484 -5.03 -13.14 -5.77
C GLN A 484 -5.07 -13.00 -4.25
N GLN A 485 -5.61 -14.00 -3.55
CA GLN A 485 -5.57 -14.05 -2.08
C GLN A 485 -4.11 -14.02 -1.58
N MET A 486 -3.25 -14.88 -2.13
CA MET A 486 -1.86 -15.00 -1.72
C MET A 486 -1.03 -13.75 -2.06
N LEU A 487 -1.35 -13.04 -3.14
CA LEU A 487 -0.77 -11.73 -3.44
C LEU A 487 -1.09 -10.72 -2.33
N GLY A 488 -2.35 -10.63 -1.89
CA GLY A 488 -2.73 -9.77 -0.78
C GLY A 488 -1.97 -10.10 0.51
N GLU A 489 -1.78 -11.39 0.81
CA GLU A 489 -0.97 -11.86 1.94
C GLU A 489 0.52 -11.51 1.79
N ALA A 490 1.08 -11.68 0.59
CA ALA A 490 2.46 -11.32 0.30
C ALA A 490 2.70 -9.82 0.56
N TYR A 491 1.78 -8.95 0.12
CA TYR A 491 1.96 -7.51 0.26
C TYR A 491 1.97 -7.00 1.69
N PHE A 492 1.41 -7.73 2.66
CA PHE A 492 1.61 -7.40 4.07
C PHE A 492 3.11 -7.30 4.44
N TYR A 493 3.91 -8.18 3.86
CA TYR A 493 5.35 -8.29 4.08
C TYR A 493 6.18 -7.42 3.12
N ALA A 494 5.60 -6.92 2.04
CA ALA A 494 6.32 -6.05 1.13
C ALA A 494 6.53 -4.66 1.76
N ALA A 495 7.70 -4.08 1.56
CA ALA A 495 7.98 -2.71 1.96
C ALA A 495 7.06 -1.76 1.18
N GLU A 496 6.23 -0.96 1.85
CA GLU A 496 5.43 0.13 1.24
C GLU A 496 4.51 -0.21 0.04
N ALA A 497 4.27 -1.48 -0.24
CA ALA A 497 3.47 -1.89 -1.40
C ALA A 497 1.99 -1.50 -1.30
N TYR A 498 1.32 -1.45 -2.44
CA TYR A 498 -0.14 -1.46 -2.48
C TYR A 498 -0.68 -2.88 -2.31
N HIS A 499 -1.55 -3.09 -1.32
CA HIS A 499 -2.10 -4.39 -0.96
C HIS A 499 -3.28 -4.81 -1.84
N SER A 500 -4.06 -3.83 -2.30
CA SER A 500 -5.30 -4.06 -3.05
C SER A 500 -5.16 -3.71 -4.53
N GLU A 501 -5.87 -4.47 -5.36
CA GLU A 501 -5.94 -4.16 -6.78
C GLU A 501 -6.59 -2.79 -7.03
N GLY A 502 -7.58 -2.42 -6.23
CA GLY A 502 -8.24 -1.11 -6.30
C GLY A 502 -7.26 0.04 -6.14
N ALA A 503 -6.37 0.01 -5.15
CA ALA A 503 -5.35 1.06 -4.98
C ALA A 503 -4.34 1.10 -6.13
N VAL A 504 -3.89 -0.07 -6.62
CA VAL A 504 -2.99 -0.16 -7.78
C VAL A 504 -3.64 0.44 -9.04
N LYS A 505 -4.86 0.03 -9.38
CA LYS A 505 -5.55 0.52 -10.59
C LYS A 505 -5.93 2.00 -10.47
N HIS A 506 -6.47 2.43 -9.33
CA HIS A 506 -6.88 3.82 -9.11
C HIS A 506 -5.66 4.76 -9.03
N ILE A 507 -4.74 4.52 -8.09
CA ILE A 507 -3.64 5.44 -7.83
C ILE A 507 -2.50 5.26 -8.82
N VAL A 508 -1.99 4.03 -8.98
CA VAL A 508 -0.79 3.80 -9.80
C VAL A 508 -1.12 3.94 -11.28
N ALA A 509 -2.11 3.21 -11.80
CA ALA A 509 -2.44 3.28 -13.22
C ALA A 509 -3.22 4.57 -13.57
N GLY A 510 -4.21 4.94 -12.75
CA GLY A 510 -5.11 6.05 -13.02
C GLY A 510 -4.54 7.43 -12.70
N VAL A 511 -4.08 7.65 -11.46
CA VAL A 511 -3.61 8.97 -11.00
C VAL A 511 -2.17 9.26 -11.40
N GLN A 512 -1.27 8.27 -11.32
CA GLN A 512 0.17 8.46 -11.56
C GLN A 512 0.59 8.08 -12.98
N GLY A 513 0.07 6.96 -13.50
CA GLY A 513 0.50 6.37 -14.76
C GLY A 513 -0.18 6.98 -16.00
N ALA A 514 -1.35 7.58 -15.84
CA ALA A 514 -2.05 8.21 -16.95
C ALA A 514 -1.31 9.48 -17.41
N LYS A 515 -0.86 9.49 -18.66
CA LYS A 515 -0.06 10.60 -19.23
C LYS A 515 -0.92 11.80 -19.67
N ASN A 516 -2.24 11.61 -19.76
CA ASN A 516 -3.17 12.66 -20.14
C ASN A 516 -4.59 12.41 -19.59
N PRO A 517 -5.47 13.42 -19.61
CA PRO A 517 -6.83 13.31 -19.07
C PRO A 517 -7.69 12.20 -19.71
N ASN A 518 -7.51 11.93 -21.00
CA ASN A 518 -8.29 10.90 -21.70
C ASN A 518 -7.88 9.50 -21.25
N GLN A 519 -6.58 9.24 -21.08
CA GLN A 519 -6.08 8.00 -20.50
C GLN A 519 -6.56 7.82 -19.07
N LYS A 520 -6.51 8.88 -18.26
CA LYS A 520 -7.03 8.85 -16.89
C LYS A 520 -8.51 8.49 -16.89
N ALA A 521 -9.33 9.18 -17.68
CA ALA A 521 -10.75 8.91 -17.79
C ALA A 521 -11.04 7.47 -18.27
N ALA A 522 -10.25 6.94 -19.22
CA ALA A 522 -10.38 5.55 -19.65
C ALA A 522 -10.12 4.55 -18.52
N VAL A 523 -9.05 4.77 -17.73
CA VAL A 523 -8.77 3.96 -16.54
C VAL A 523 -9.91 4.07 -15.53
N MET A 524 -10.32 5.28 -15.13
CA MET A 524 -11.38 5.47 -14.12
C MET A 524 -12.72 4.89 -14.55
N ASN A 525 -13.07 5.00 -15.84
CA ASN A 525 -14.28 4.38 -16.39
C ASN A 525 -14.22 2.85 -16.32
N SER A 526 -13.04 2.23 -16.41
CA SER A 526 -12.87 0.78 -16.30
C SER A 526 -12.95 0.25 -14.86
N LEU A 527 -12.80 1.11 -13.85
CA LEU A 527 -12.84 0.68 -12.45
C LEU A 527 -14.26 0.34 -12.01
N LYS A 528 -14.40 -0.57 -11.05
CA LYS A 528 -15.66 -0.88 -10.38
C LYS A 528 -15.76 -0.08 -9.07
N PRO A 529 -16.96 0.10 -8.49
CA PRO A 529 -17.12 0.80 -7.21
C PRO A 529 -16.19 0.26 -6.10
N GLU A 530 -16.03 -1.06 -6.01
CA GLU A 530 -15.19 -1.71 -5.00
C GLU A 530 -13.71 -1.35 -5.14
N HIS A 531 -13.22 -1.02 -6.33
CA HIS A 531 -11.83 -0.56 -6.50
C HIS A 531 -11.59 0.78 -5.82
N PHE A 532 -12.58 1.68 -5.84
CA PHE A 532 -12.47 2.96 -5.13
C PHE A 532 -12.60 2.78 -3.62
N LEU A 533 -13.45 1.86 -3.15
CA LEU A 533 -13.54 1.51 -1.73
C LEU A 533 -12.23 0.92 -1.21
N GLN A 534 -11.66 -0.05 -1.93
CA GLN A 534 -10.35 -0.65 -1.65
C GLN A 534 -9.27 0.42 -1.62
N SER A 535 -9.22 1.28 -2.64
CA SER A 535 -8.24 2.37 -2.70
C SER A 535 -8.40 3.33 -1.52
N PHE A 536 -9.62 3.77 -1.22
CA PHE A 536 -9.88 4.63 -0.07
C PHE A 536 -9.39 3.96 1.22
N ASN A 537 -9.79 2.71 1.44
CA ASN A 537 -9.46 1.99 2.66
C ASN A 537 -7.95 1.83 2.83
N GLU A 538 -7.25 1.53 1.75
CA GLU A 538 -5.80 1.43 1.75
C GLU A 538 -5.11 2.78 2.02
N GLN A 539 -5.57 3.87 1.39
CA GLN A 539 -5.01 5.21 1.66
C GLN A 539 -5.30 5.69 3.09
N LEU A 540 -6.36 5.18 3.74
CA LEU A 540 -6.59 5.42 5.17
C LEU A 540 -5.51 4.74 6.01
N GLY A 541 -5.15 3.50 5.66
CA GLY A 541 -4.03 2.79 6.30
C GLY A 541 -2.71 3.57 6.17
N ASP A 542 -2.39 4.04 4.96
CA ASP A 542 -1.17 4.84 4.73
C ASP A 542 -1.20 6.20 5.45
N PHE A 543 -2.37 6.83 5.55
CA PHE A 543 -2.54 8.06 6.34
C PHE A 543 -2.28 7.81 7.84
N LEU A 544 -2.83 6.72 8.39
CA LEU A 544 -2.62 6.34 9.80
C LEU A 544 -1.16 5.95 10.08
N LYS A 545 -0.48 5.32 9.10
CA LYS A 545 0.97 5.07 9.13
C LYS A 545 1.73 6.37 9.37
N ASP A 546 1.48 7.39 8.56
CA ASP A 546 2.18 8.68 8.65
C ASP A 546 1.89 9.38 9.99
N LEU A 547 0.64 9.35 10.48
CA LEU A 547 0.32 9.89 11.81
C LEU A 547 1.14 9.19 12.91
N SER A 548 1.27 7.87 12.85
CA SER A 548 2.04 7.10 13.83
C SER A 548 3.54 7.36 13.70
N HIS A 549 4.06 7.44 12.48
CA HIS A 549 5.48 7.65 12.22
C HIS A 549 5.95 9.04 12.70
N TYR A 550 5.11 10.06 12.52
CA TYR A 550 5.42 11.43 12.91
C TYR A 550 4.79 11.84 14.26
N ALA A 551 4.32 10.90 15.09
CA ALA A 551 3.57 11.20 16.32
C ALA A 551 4.29 12.11 17.32
N ASN A 552 5.64 12.17 17.27
CA ASN A 552 6.46 13.02 18.13
C ASN A 552 6.92 14.33 17.45
N ALA A 553 6.47 14.60 16.23
CA ALA A 553 6.78 15.82 15.50
C ALA A 553 5.73 16.92 15.77
N HIS A 554 6.04 18.15 15.34
CA HIS A 554 5.08 19.24 15.33
C HIS A 554 3.85 18.89 14.46
N ASP A 555 2.64 19.27 14.88
CA ASP A 555 1.38 18.94 14.17
C ASP A 555 1.42 19.37 12.69
N GLY A 556 1.92 20.57 12.40
CA GLY A 556 2.18 21.03 11.03
C GLY A 556 3.03 20.08 10.17
N LYS A 557 4.08 19.46 10.76
CA LYS A 557 4.89 18.44 10.09
C LYS A 557 4.10 17.19 9.81
N ILE A 558 3.30 16.74 10.76
CA ILE A 558 2.38 15.60 10.58
C ILE A 558 1.43 15.89 9.41
N PHE A 559 0.80 17.07 9.39
CA PHE A 559 -0.16 17.47 8.36
C PHE A 559 0.41 17.46 6.95
N TYR A 560 1.55 18.13 6.71
CA TYR A 560 2.12 18.15 5.36
C TYR A 560 2.70 16.78 4.98
N ARG A 561 3.23 15.99 5.92
CA ARG A 561 3.74 14.64 5.61
C ARG A 561 2.63 13.68 5.19
N SER A 562 1.51 13.66 5.94
CA SER A 562 0.35 12.81 5.67
C SER A 562 -0.54 13.29 4.51
N SER A 563 -0.30 14.51 4.00
CA SER A 563 -1.14 15.16 2.98
C SER A 563 -1.27 14.38 1.67
N LYS A 564 -0.23 13.63 1.28
CA LYS A 564 -0.24 12.75 0.08
C LYS A 564 -1.39 11.75 0.14
N TYR A 565 -1.55 11.08 1.28
CA TYR A 565 -2.56 10.05 1.47
C TYR A 565 -3.93 10.65 1.75
N LEU A 566 -3.97 11.80 2.44
CA LEU A 566 -5.19 12.57 2.64
C LEU A 566 -5.79 13.05 1.31
N TYR A 567 -4.97 13.59 0.41
CA TYR A 567 -5.39 13.96 -0.95
C TYR A 567 -6.01 12.76 -1.68
N ARG A 568 -5.33 11.61 -1.69
CA ARG A 568 -5.78 10.42 -2.40
C ARG A 568 -7.05 9.81 -1.81
N LEU A 569 -7.26 9.90 -0.49
CA LEU A 569 -8.50 9.53 0.17
C LEU A 569 -9.68 10.32 -0.37
N PHE A 570 -9.60 11.66 -0.34
CA PHE A 570 -10.65 12.52 -0.85
C PHE A 570 -10.85 12.38 -2.37
N LEU A 571 -9.77 12.13 -3.11
CA LEU A 571 -9.84 11.86 -4.54
C LEU A 571 -10.63 10.58 -4.83
N ALA A 572 -10.42 9.49 -4.08
CA ALA A 572 -11.18 8.24 -4.25
C ALA A 572 -12.68 8.46 -4.06
N VAL A 573 -13.08 9.27 -3.07
CA VAL A 573 -14.48 9.64 -2.83
C VAL A 573 -15.04 10.45 -4.01
N ALA A 574 -14.30 11.47 -4.46
CA ALA A 574 -14.71 12.34 -5.55
C ALA A 574 -14.88 11.55 -6.87
N GLU A 575 -13.93 10.68 -7.18
CA GLU A 575 -13.92 9.90 -8.42
C GLU A 575 -14.96 8.76 -8.40
N LEU A 576 -15.20 8.11 -7.25
CA LEU A 576 -16.30 7.15 -7.12
C LEU A 576 -17.64 7.80 -7.50
N ARG A 577 -17.90 9.00 -6.99
CA ARG A 577 -19.12 9.75 -7.31
C ARG A 577 -19.18 10.15 -8.79
N GLN A 578 -18.08 10.67 -9.32
CA GLN A 578 -18.00 11.13 -10.71
C GLN A 578 -18.24 9.98 -11.71
N TYR A 579 -17.64 8.82 -11.46
CA TYR A 579 -17.55 7.75 -12.45
C TYR A 579 -18.51 6.57 -12.21
N LYS A 580 -19.02 6.37 -10.99
CA LYS A 580 -19.79 5.16 -10.65
C LYS A 580 -21.13 5.46 -10.00
N PHE A 581 -21.17 6.36 -9.03
CA PHE A 581 -22.39 6.67 -8.29
C PHE A 581 -22.74 8.15 -8.38
N LYS A 582 -23.35 8.57 -9.50
CA LYS A 582 -23.73 9.99 -9.70
C LYS A 582 -24.70 10.49 -8.62
N ASP A 583 -25.58 9.61 -8.15
CA ASP A 583 -26.56 9.88 -7.09
C ASP A 583 -26.01 9.63 -5.68
N PHE A 584 -24.72 9.28 -5.53
CA PHE A 584 -24.11 9.16 -4.21
C PHE A 584 -24.14 10.50 -3.50
N PRO A 585 -24.77 10.59 -2.31
CA PRO A 585 -24.79 11.83 -1.56
C PRO A 585 -23.34 12.22 -1.28
N SER A 586 -22.99 13.46 -1.63
CA SER A 586 -21.63 13.95 -1.40
C SER A 586 -21.29 13.81 0.08
N LEU A 587 -20.18 13.13 0.38
CA LEU A 587 -19.52 13.35 1.66
C LEU A 587 -19.08 14.82 1.68
N GLN A 588 -19.75 15.59 2.53
CA GLN A 588 -19.43 16.98 2.75
C GLN A 588 -18.69 17.09 4.08
N ILE A 589 -17.59 17.84 4.08
CA ILE A 589 -16.94 18.28 5.30
C ILE A 589 -16.94 19.80 5.26
N GLU A 590 -17.54 20.42 6.28
CA GLU A 590 -17.55 21.89 6.43
C GLU A 590 -17.99 22.61 5.16
N SER A 591 -19.10 22.16 4.57
CA SER A 591 -19.70 22.64 3.31
C SER A 591 -18.90 22.41 2.02
N LYS A 592 -17.65 21.93 2.09
CA LYS A 592 -16.85 21.57 0.92
C LYS A 592 -17.13 20.14 0.48
N THR A 593 -17.10 19.93 -0.84
CA THR A 593 -17.13 18.60 -1.44
C THR A 593 -15.77 17.92 -1.35
N ALA A 594 -15.74 16.59 -1.40
CA ALA A 594 -14.48 15.82 -1.44
C ALA A 594 -13.54 16.27 -2.57
N HIS A 595 -14.06 16.68 -3.73
CA HIS A 595 -13.25 17.17 -4.84
C HIS A 595 -12.54 18.50 -4.51
N GLU A 596 -13.27 19.45 -3.91
CA GLU A 596 -12.71 20.74 -3.47
C GLU A 596 -11.65 20.53 -2.39
N ILE A 597 -11.92 19.67 -1.41
CA ILE A 597 -10.97 19.33 -0.35
C ILE A 597 -9.70 18.70 -0.94
N ALA A 598 -9.83 17.72 -1.86
CA ALA A 598 -8.68 17.11 -2.51
C ALA A 598 -7.82 18.16 -3.25
N LYS A 599 -8.47 19.08 -3.99
CA LYS A 599 -7.79 20.16 -4.71
C LYS A 599 -7.05 21.11 -3.75
N ASP A 600 -7.67 21.49 -2.64
CA ASP A 600 -7.05 22.36 -1.64
C ASP A 600 -5.85 21.68 -0.98
N ILE A 601 -5.97 20.39 -0.63
CA ILE A 601 -4.85 19.63 -0.04
C ILE A 601 -3.69 19.52 -1.03
N ASP A 602 -3.94 19.20 -2.30
CA ASP A 602 -2.89 19.06 -3.31
C ASP A 602 -2.16 20.38 -3.58
N SER A 603 -2.92 21.45 -3.81
CA SER A 603 -2.37 22.77 -4.11
C SER A 603 -1.66 23.43 -2.92
N GLN A 604 -2.04 23.08 -1.69
CA GLN A 604 -1.48 23.69 -0.49
C GLN A 604 -0.54 22.76 0.28
N LEU A 605 -1.04 21.68 0.89
CA LEU A 605 -0.27 20.83 1.80
C LEU A 605 0.71 19.92 1.05
N VAL A 606 0.31 19.32 -0.08
CA VAL A 606 1.23 18.50 -0.89
C VAL A 606 2.31 19.39 -1.51
N ALA A 607 1.98 20.63 -1.87
CA ALA A 607 2.97 21.61 -2.31
C ALA A 607 3.99 21.96 -1.21
N ILE A 608 3.56 22.10 0.06
CA ILE A 608 4.48 22.25 1.21
C ILE A 608 5.36 21.01 1.35
N ARG A 609 4.76 19.81 1.30
CA ARG A 609 5.48 18.53 1.40
C ARG A 609 6.59 18.40 0.36
N LYS A 610 6.32 18.80 -0.88
CA LYS A 610 7.25 18.72 -2.01
C LYS A 610 8.29 19.86 -2.04
N GLY A 611 8.20 20.84 -1.14
CA GLY A 611 9.07 22.02 -1.16
C GLY A 611 8.76 23.01 -2.30
N ASN A 612 7.58 22.91 -2.91
CA ASN A 612 7.12 23.85 -3.94
C ASN A 612 6.78 25.22 -3.35
N LYS A 613 6.50 25.28 -2.04
CA LYS A 613 6.42 26.51 -1.26
C LYS A 613 7.69 26.68 -0.45
N LYS A 614 8.30 27.86 -0.53
CA LYS A 614 9.51 28.23 0.24
C LYS A 614 9.09 28.89 1.55
N PHE A 615 9.82 28.60 2.61
CA PHE A 615 9.66 29.15 3.95
C PHE A 615 11.04 29.49 4.48
N ASP A 616 11.12 30.51 5.33
CA ASP A 616 12.40 30.96 5.90
C ASP A 616 12.86 30.03 7.03
N SER A 617 11.94 29.27 7.63
CA SER A 617 12.23 28.29 8.69
C SER A 617 11.27 27.10 8.67
N GLU A 618 11.64 26.00 9.35
CA GLU A 618 10.74 24.87 9.58
C GLU A 618 9.56 25.24 10.48
N ASP A 619 9.71 26.19 11.42
CA ASP A 619 8.60 26.65 12.27
C ASP A 619 7.54 27.40 11.47
N GLU A 620 7.95 28.29 10.56
CA GLU A 620 7.04 28.98 9.64
C GLU A 620 6.30 27.99 8.74
N LYS A 621 7.02 27.00 8.19
CA LYS A 621 6.45 25.92 7.38
C LYS A 621 5.44 25.09 8.16
N ASN A 622 5.75 24.77 9.42
CA ASN A 622 4.87 24.04 10.31
C ASN A 622 3.60 24.85 10.63
N GLN A 623 3.74 26.14 10.95
CA GLN A 623 2.61 27.02 11.21
C GLN A 623 1.72 27.18 9.97
N ALA A 624 2.31 27.39 8.79
CA ALA A 624 1.57 27.48 7.54
C ALA A 624 0.76 26.20 7.26
N ALA A 625 1.33 25.02 7.55
CA ALA A 625 0.60 23.75 7.41
C ALA A 625 -0.57 23.63 8.40
N VAL A 626 -0.42 24.11 9.65
CA VAL A 626 -1.51 24.16 10.64
C VAL A 626 -2.62 25.11 10.17
N ASP A 627 -2.27 26.31 9.71
CA ASP A 627 -3.24 27.30 9.24
C ASP A 627 -4.02 26.79 8.03
N THR A 628 -3.32 26.19 7.06
CA THR A 628 -3.97 25.53 5.91
C THR A 628 -4.90 24.40 6.36
N MET A 629 -4.47 23.54 7.30
CA MET A 629 -5.32 22.44 7.76
C MET A 629 -6.58 22.94 8.49
N LYS A 630 -6.45 24.02 9.27
CA LYS A 630 -7.57 24.71 9.92
C LYS A 630 -8.54 25.32 8.90
N GLU A 631 -8.03 25.85 7.78
CA GLU A 631 -8.87 26.39 6.70
C GLU A 631 -9.62 25.28 5.93
N ILE A 632 -8.94 24.17 5.63
CA ILE A 632 -9.52 23.09 4.80
C ILE A 632 -10.48 22.22 5.61
N LEU A 633 -10.06 21.84 6.82
CA LEU A 633 -10.74 20.84 7.65
C LEU A 633 -11.00 21.33 9.07
N GLY A 634 -10.83 22.60 9.43
CA GLY A 634 -11.19 23.09 10.76
C GLY A 634 -10.43 22.46 11.93
N VAL A 635 -9.33 21.74 11.67
CA VAL A 635 -8.53 21.03 12.71
C VAL A 635 -7.17 21.69 12.87
N GLN A 636 -6.67 21.68 14.12
CA GLN A 636 -5.37 22.29 14.47
C GLN A 636 -4.35 21.27 14.98
N THR A 637 -4.80 20.11 15.47
CA THR A 637 -3.91 19.06 15.98
C THR A 637 -4.00 17.78 15.16
N ALA A 638 -2.94 16.97 15.18
CA ALA A 638 -2.95 15.65 14.54
C ALA A 638 -4.00 14.70 15.15
N SER A 639 -4.28 14.83 16.46
CA SER A 639 -5.33 14.08 17.13
C SER A 639 -6.72 14.44 16.59
N ASP A 640 -7.03 15.73 16.45
CA ASP A 640 -8.31 16.19 15.89
C ASP A 640 -8.46 15.74 14.44
N LEU A 641 -7.39 15.83 13.65
CA LEU A 641 -7.37 15.33 12.28
C LEU A 641 -7.66 13.83 12.23
N LYS A 642 -7.01 13.02 13.08
CA LYS A 642 -7.23 11.57 13.15
C LYS A 642 -8.70 11.26 13.40
N VAL A 643 -9.29 11.86 14.44
CA VAL A 643 -10.71 11.67 14.78
C VAL A 643 -11.61 12.04 13.60
N LYS A 644 -11.40 13.21 13.01
CA LYS A 644 -12.23 13.71 11.90
C LYS A 644 -12.17 12.79 10.67
N ILE A 645 -10.98 12.32 10.31
CA ILE A 645 -10.79 11.43 9.15
C ILE A 645 -11.35 10.03 9.42
N LEU A 646 -11.23 9.51 10.65
CA LEU A 646 -11.86 8.24 11.01
C LEU A 646 -13.39 8.32 10.96
N THR A 647 -13.99 9.40 11.47
CA THR A 647 -15.44 9.61 11.37
C THR A 647 -15.91 9.68 9.92
N MET A 648 -15.21 10.44 9.05
CA MET A 648 -15.50 10.46 7.62
C MET A 648 -15.38 9.07 6.99
N ALA A 649 -14.31 8.34 7.33
CA ALA A 649 -14.09 7.00 6.79
C ALA A 649 -15.17 6.00 7.21
N GLN A 650 -15.73 6.15 8.41
CA GLN A 650 -16.87 5.35 8.86
C GLN A 650 -18.10 5.64 8.01
N GLU A 651 -18.44 6.92 7.84
CA GLU A 651 -19.59 7.34 7.02
C GLU A 651 -19.45 6.86 5.56
N PHE A 652 -18.26 7.00 4.97
CA PHE A 652 -17.98 6.50 3.63
C PHE A 652 -18.16 4.98 3.54
N ASN A 653 -17.56 4.21 4.47
CA ASN A 653 -17.69 2.76 4.45
C ASN A 653 -19.15 2.31 4.62
N VAL A 654 -19.92 2.92 5.53
CA VAL A 654 -21.35 2.63 5.70
C VAL A 654 -22.11 2.86 4.41
N LYS A 655 -21.96 4.04 3.80
CA LYS A 655 -22.69 4.42 2.59
C LYS A 655 -22.33 3.56 1.39
N VAL A 656 -21.04 3.33 1.16
CA VAL A 656 -20.55 2.59 0.00
C VAL A 656 -20.87 1.10 0.13
N ARG A 657 -20.60 0.49 1.29
CA ARG A 657 -20.88 -0.94 1.50
C ARG A 657 -22.37 -1.27 1.47
N SER A 658 -23.24 -0.29 1.78
CA SER A 658 -24.69 -0.45 1.61
C SER A 658 -25.17 -0.39 0.16
N GLN A 659 -24.31 -0.04 -0.80
CA GLN A 659 -24.65 0.10 -2.22
C GLN A 659 -23.91 -0.89 -3.14
N ILE A 660 -22.76 -1.40 -2.73
CA ILE A 660 -21.97 -2.35 -3.53
C ILE A 660 -22.47 -3.77 -3.28
N THR A 661 -22.96 -4.44 -4.33
CA THR A 661 -23.45 -5.83 -4.26
C THR A 661 -22.38 -6.86 -4.58
N GLU A 662 -21.27 -6.44 -5.18
CA GLU A 662 -20.17 -7.25 -5.68
C GLU A 662 -19.26 -7.73 -4.55
N LEU A 663 -19.29 -7.03 -3.42
CA LEU A 663 -18.75 -7.48 -2.14
C LEU A 663 -19.83 -8.26 -1.38
N SER A 664 -20.49 -9.22 -2.04
CA SER A 664 -21.43 -10.14 -1.37
C SER A 664 -20.79 -11.50 -1.15
N THR A 665 -21.39 -12.30 -0.28
CA THR A 665 -20.98 -13.68 -0.05
C THR A 665 -21.01 -14.45 -1.38
N PRO A 666 -19.90 -15.08 -1.80
CA PRO A 666 -19.93 -16.01 -2.93
C PRO A 666 -20.99 -17.08 -2.70
N GLY A 667 -21.62 -17.59 -3.77
CA GLY A 667 -22.56 -18.70 -3.63
C GLY A 667 -21.97 -19.88 -2.84
N GLU A 668 -22.79 -20.58 -2.05
CA GLU A 668 -22.34 -21.70 -1.21
C GLU A 668 -21.59 -22.77 -2.04
N ASN A 669 -22.10 -23.07 -3.24
CA ASN A 669 -21.46 -23.97 -4.18
C ASN A 669 -20.09 -23.46 -4.64
N THR A 670 -19.96 -22.17 -4.99
CA THR A 670 -18.68 -21.56 -5.36
C THR A 670 -17.67 -21.65 -4.22
N SER A 671 -18.11 -21.39 -2.98
CA SER A 671 -17.26 -21.50 -1.80
C SER A 671 -16.80 -22.95 -1.60
N LYS A 672 -17.71 -23.91 -1.71
CA LYS A 672 -17.40 -25.34 -1.63
C LYS A 672 -16.43 -25.77 -2.73
N ASP A 673 -16.65 -25.33 -3.96
CA ASP A 673 -15.80 -25.64 -5.11
C ASP A 673 -14.41 -25.03 -4.93
N TYR A 674 -14.32 -23.79 -4.45
CA TYR A 674 -13.05 -23.16 -4.09
C TYR A 674 -12.27 -24.02 -3.09
N PHE A 675 -12.87 -24.33 -1.94
CA PHE A 675 -12.19 -25.09 -0.89
C PHE A 675 -11.86 -26.53 -1.30
N THR A 676 -12.67 -27.16 -2.17
CA THR A 676 -12.42 -28.51 -2.67
C THR A 676 -11.27 -28.55 -3.65
N ASN A 677 -11.12 -27.52 -4.50
CA ASN A 677 -10.11 -27.51 -5.56
C ASN A 677 -8.73 -27.01 -5.11
N ILE A 678 -8.63 -26.32 -3.97
CA ILE A 678 -7.36 -25.85 -3.40
C ILE A 678 -6.72 -26.83 -2.40
N GLN A 679 -7.46 -27.87 -1.97
CA GLN A 679 -6.95 -28.99 -1.16
C GLN A 679 -6.31 -30.04 -2.04
#